data_AF-A0AA96MMB4-F1
#
_entry.id   AF-A0AA96MMB4-F1
#
_cell.length_a   1.000
_cell.length_b   1.000
_cell.length_c   1.000
_cell.angle_alpha   90.00
_cell.angle_beta   90.00
_cell.angle_gamma   90.00
#
_symmetry.space_group_name_H-M   'P 1'
#
loop_
_entity.id
_entity.type
_entity.pdbx_description
1 polymer ?
#
loop_
_entity_poly.entity_id
_entity_poly.type
_entity_poly.pdbx_seq_one_letter_code
_entity_poly.pdbx_strand_id
1 'polypeptide(L)'
;MFISNESGSKTYALVGKRYAATGKTPLSPDDYRDLVKRRAISILHITPDEQEWQGNEELRRQTEQLIMEKIHRDSNLLPIDFLSKGVERAKAVCRIVTPGGLGTGFLIGRGLVMTNHHVLASAEEAGNSQAEFGYEENGEIIRLNLKPDELFITSPFEDLDFTIVGCETAGIEDVLPVKLLRSPTTITRGEYANIIQHPKGRQKEIALQDNTVSYVYEKVIHYTTDTEPGSSGAAVFNNQWQLVALHHAGWYTDDDQQQAVNEGIRISAIVAKLVALAQTGDSAALQLTQKLEGTSPYLGFFDVEGLVDSGKDLTEIEIPSFKGDKRFADIGFWNIEHFNNGVSEQRIKDVAHLVADMSMDAIGLVEVESGALDRLRQELKNRGAAMDYVYLDANDAQDLAILYDTTTTSVELREDINRKYDRLLRSEINGKTAFPREPLFAKCTVREEGRDVQFLMIVVHLKAMRDTVSTERRKLAAQALSVIIEDLKRTEEFKELPILLGGDLNDDAGSVSLSPVMNMPSVVTLTLDDALAGHISYIVDPKSLIDHIIITKDTKAGVITFDGKQDDAGIVRFDKSMPDYASRISDHVPLVLRIIYKDSSPEVDNRLSPSIPTVVWAQENTMEHALLKLQLNRFRLEEERGYYDAEKDKFDIVNYYRGVDLQSGGSQVFRQLHQLLLQTHNRIFSYPASRTQLYSGVDIREDGSLHSLYSGKQLAAEELIREDYRTEQLRKDFKESLALHGQAEEAGFQELIDEKFGFNVEHVVPQSWFGGTSPMRGDLHHLFICEQECNSYRSSIPYYDFADYRPEADQETIRDACGKRSGMDRFEPESGKGEAARAVLYFLMRYPGKIEHQNKRVDVKLLLGWHKEHPVSLHEKHRNQLIYELQGNRNPFIDLPEIAEQIEF
;
A
#
# COMPACT_ATOMS: atom_id res chain seq x y z
N MET A 1 -38.26 -8.29 34.29
CA MET A 1 -39.26 -7.27 34.64
C MET A 1 -40.04 -6.91 33.39
N PHE A 2 -41.35 -6.77 33.49
CA PHE A 2 -42.21 -6.41 32.35
C PHE A 2 -42.40 -4.89 32.28
N ILE A 3 -42.36 -4.33 31.07
CA ILE A 3 -43.07 -3.11 30.71
C ILE A 3 -43.75 -3.37 29.37
N SER A 4 -45.06 -3.16 29.32
CA SER A 4 -45.87 -3.17 28.10
C SER A 4 -45.91 -1.77 27.50
N ASN A 5 -45.97 -1.66 26.17
CA ASN A 5 -46.47 -0.46 25.51
C ASN A 5 -47.37 -0.81 24.32
N GLU A 6 -48.37 0.02 24.08
CA GLU A 6 -49.53 -0.29 23.26
C GLU A 6 -49.36 0.14 21.80
N SER A 7 -49.01 -0.81 20.91
CA SER A 7 -49.34 -0.73 19.49
C SER A 7 -49.21 -2.09 18.83
N GLY A 8 -50.31 -2.63 18.29
CA GLY A 8 -50.38 -4.00 17.78
C GLY A 8 -49.66 -4.23 16.45
N SER A 9 -48.33 -4.40 16.47
CA SER A 9 -47.56 -4.97 15.37
C SER A 9 -46.48 -5.91 15.92
N LYS A 10 -46.48 -7.18 15.49
CA LYS A 10 -45.43 -8.15 15.84
C LYS A 10 -44.33 -8.14 14.79
N THR A 11 -43.34 -7.26 14.94
CA THR A 11 -42.07 -7.37 14.22
C THR A 11 -41.21 -8.45 14.86
N TYR A 12 -41.06 -9.60 14.20
CA TYR A 12 -40.09 -10.61 14.60
C TYR A 12 -38.70 -10.22 14.08
N ALA A 13 -37.76 -9.97 14.99
CA ALA A 13 -36.37 -9.71 14.63
C ALA A 13 -35.70 -10.99 14.12
N LEU A 14 -35.25 -10.98 12.86
CA LEU A 14 -34.43 -12.04 12.29
C LEU A 14 -32.97 -11.89 12.76
N VAL A 15 -32.62 -12.72 13.73
CA VAL A 15 -31.26 -13.12 14.14
C VAL A 15 -30.37 -12.01 14.73
N GLY A 16 -30.31 -11.97 16.07
CA GLY A 16 -29.28 -11.24 16.82
C GLY A 16 -29.03 -11.84 18.21
N LYS A 17 -27.82 -12.37 18.43
CA LYS A 17 -27.16 -12.63 19.74
C LYS A 17 -28.02 -13.20 20.90
N ARG A 18 -28.34 -14.51 20.92
CA ARG A 18 -28.68 -15.21 22.19
C ARG A 18 -28.61 -16.75 22.25
N TYR A 19 -27.69 -17.40 21.51
CA TYR A 19 -27.56 -18.87 21.52
C TYR A 19 -26.22 -19.45 22.02
N ALA A 20 -25.44 -18.67 22.76
CA ALA A 20 -24.68 -19.26 23.87
C ALA A 20 -25.68 -19.58 24.99
N ALA A 21 -26.07 -20.85 25.10
CA ALA A 21 -26.98 -21.33 26.15
C ALA A 21 -26.50 -22.71 26.60
N THR A 22 -25.84 -22.74 27.76
CA THR A 22 -25.56 -23.95 28.54
C THR A 22 -26.86 -24.68 28.86
N GLY A 23 -26.92 -25.98 28.56
CA GLY A 23 -28.11 -26.80 28.78
C GLY A 23 -29.16 -26.66 27.67
N LYS A 24 -29.00 -27.45 26.61
CA LYS A 24 -30.06 -27.71 25.62
C LYS A 24 -30.40 -29.19 25.61
N THR A 25 -31.65 -29.52 25.88
CA THR A 25 -32.25 -30.76 25.38
C THR A 25 -32.19 -30.76 23.84
N PRO A 26 -32.02 -31.93 23.20
CA PRO A 26 -32.19 -32.04 21.75
C PRO A 26 -33.55 -31.49 21.33
N LEU A 27 -33.62 -30.83 20.16
CA LEU A 27 -34.89 -30.43 19.56
C LEU A 27 -35.78 -31.66 19.42
N SER A 28 -37.09 -31.53 19.68
CA SER A 28 -38.01 -32.60 19.34
C SER A 28 -37.98 -32.84 17.83
N PRO A 29 -38.28 -34.06 17.34
CA PRO A 29 -38.31 -34.33 15.91
C PRO A 29 -39.21 -33.36 15.12
N ASP A 30 -40.30 -32.89 15.74
CA ASP A 30 -41.24 -31.98 15.10
C ASP A 30 -40.76 -30.52 15.13
N ASP A 31 -40.11 -30.06 16.21
CA ASP A 31 -39.44 -28.74 16.25
C ASP A 31 -38.29 -28.67 15.23
N TYR A 32 -37.52 -29.75 15.07
CA TYR A 32 -36.45 -29.83 14.08
C TYR A 32 -37.01 -29.79 12.64
N ARG A 33 -38.11 -30.52 12.38
CA ARG A 33 -38.80 -30.49 11.08
C ARG A 33 -39.36 -29.09 10.77
N ASP A 34 -39.94 -28.40 11.74
CA ASP A 34 -40.46 -27.05 11.54
C ASP A 34 -39.32 -26.03 11.30
N LEU A 35 -38.19 -26.16 12.01
CA LEU A 35 -36.98 -25.38 11.74
C LEU A 35 -36.44 -25.61 10.32
N VAL A 36 -36.43 -26.86 9.86
CA VAL A 36 -36.04 -27.25 8.49
C VAL A 36 -37.01 -26.66 7.46
N LYS A 37 -38.34 -26.74 7.67
CA LYS A 37 -39.36 -26.12 6.81
C LYS A 37 -39.19 -24.59 6.72
N ARG A 38 -39.02 -23.90 7.84
CA ARG A 38 -38.84 -22.43 7.84
C ARG A 38 -37.56 -22.01 7.12
N ARG A 39 -36.49 -22.79 7.26
CA ARG A 39 -35.23 -22.58 6.52
C ARG A 39 -35.39 -22.87 5.03
N ALA A 40 -36.22 -23.84 4.63
CA ALA A 40 -36.56 -24.10 3.23
C ALA A 40 -37.20 -22.87 2.55
N ILE A 41 -38.26 -22.36 3.17
CA ILE A 41 -39.02 -21.19 2.70
C ILE A 41 -38.08 -20.00 2.52
N SER A 42 -37.16 -19.79 3.48
CA SER A 42 -36.17 -18.72 3.42
C SER A 42 -35.08 -18.88 2.35
N ILE A 43 -34.70 -20.11 1.98
CA ILE A 43 -33.66 -20.35 0.96
C ILE A 43 -34.24 -20.26 -0.45
N LEU A 44 -35.45 -20.79 -0.64
CA LEU A 44 -36.10 -20.88 -1.95
C LEU A 44 -36.94 -19.64 -2.32
N HIS A 45 -37.02 -18.63 -1.43
CA HIS A 45 -37.77 -17.39 -1.64
C HIS A 45 -39.26 -17.59 -1.99
N ILE A 46 -39.83 -18.73 -1.56
CA ILE A 46 -41.23 -19.08 -1.80
C ILE A 46 -42.16 -18.43 -0.77
N THR A 47 -43.40 -18.16 -1.17
CA THR A 47 -44.46 -17.73 -0.26
C THR A 47 -44.78 -18.84 0.76
N PRO A 48 -45.11 -18.49 2.03
CA PRO A 48 -45.29 -19.47 3.11
C PRO A 48 -46.67 -20.16 3.08
N ASP A 49 -47.18 -20.52 1.90
CA ASP A 49 -48.43 -21.27 1.75
C ASP A 49 -48.15 -22.78 1.76
N GLU A 50 -48.63 -23.48 2.79
CA GLU A 50 -48.48 -24.94 2.90
C GLU A 50 -49.19 -25.71 1.76
N GLN A 51 -50.20 -25.12 1.10
CA GLN A 51 -50.91 -25.78 -0.01
C GLN A 51 -50.03 -25.93 -1.25
N GLU A 52 -49.22 -24.93 -1.56
CA GLU A 52 -48.35 -24.93 -2.74
C GLU A 52 -47.19 -25.93 -2.58
N TRP A 53 -46.67 -26.07 -1.36
CA TRP A 53 -45.61 -27.03 -1.02
C TRP A 53 -46.11 -28.49 -0.95
N GLN A 54 -47.32 -28.75 -0.44
CA GLN A 54 -47.87 -30.11 -0.41
C GLN A 54 -48.31 -30.61 -1.80
N GLY A 55 -48.63 -29.70 -2.73
CA GLY A 55 -49.03 -30.05 -4.10
C GLY A 55 -47.88 -30.20 -5.11
N ASN A 56 -46.66 -29.75 -4.78
CA ASN A 56 -45.53 -29.67 -5.73
C ASN A 56 -44.37 -30.60 -5.32
N GLU A 57 -44.42 -31.84 -5.83
CA GLU A 57 -43.46 -32.90 -5.53
C GLU A 57 -42.02 -32.57 -5.98
N GLU A 58 -41.86 -31.83 -7.10
CA GLU A 58 -40.55 -31.40 -7.60
C GLU A 58 -39.94 -30.31 -6.71
N LEU A 59 -40.72 -29.28 -6.35
CA LEU A 59 -40.29 -28.25 -5.40
C LEU A 59 -39.88 -28.88 -4.06
N ARG A 60 -40.65 -29.87 -3.58
CA ARG A 60 -40.32 -30.63 -2.38
C ARG A 60 -39.02 -31.42 -2.53
N ARG A 61 -38.77 -32.08 -3.66
CA ARG A 61 -37.53 -32.85 -3.88
C ARG A 61 -36.30 -31.94 -3.96
N GLN A 62 -36.40 -30.80 -4.63
CA GLN A 62 -35.36 -29.78 -4.68
C GLN A 62 -35.09 -29.20 -3.28
N THR A 63 -36.14 -28.95 -2.50
CA THR A 63 -36.06 -28.54 -1.08
C THR A 63 -35.30 -29.57 -0.24
N GLU A 64 -35.64 -30.85 -0.38
CA GLU A 64 -35.04 -31.94 0.39
C GLU A 64 -33.54 -32.11 0.04
N GLN A 65 -33.13 -31.94 -1.22
CA GLN A 65 -31.71 -31.95 -1.60
C GLN A 65 -30.89 -30.80 -1.00
N LEU A 66 -31.48 -29.61 -0.79
CA LEU A 66 -30.76 -28.40 -0.34
C LEU A 66 -30.57 -28.28 1.18
N ILE A 67 -31.21 -29.14 1.99
CA ILE A 67 -31.32 -28.90 3.45
C ILE A 67 -30.95 -30.12 4.32
N MET A 68 -30.97 -31.33 3.74
CA MET A 68 -30.64 -32.55 4.48
C MET A 68 -29.16 -32.61 4.84
N GLU A 69 -28.28 -32.47 3.85
CA GLU A 69 -26.82 -32.55 4.05
C GLU A 69 -26.26 -31.23 4.59
N LYS A 70 -25.37 -31.32 5.59
CA LYS A 70 -24.75 -30.15 6.24
C LYS A 70 -23.32 -30.48 6.66
N ILE A 71 -22.42 -29.56 6.33
CA ILE A 71 -21.08 -29.48 6.91
C ILE A 71 -21.19 -28.84 8.30
N HIS A 72 -20.52 -29.39 9.31
CA HIS A 72 -20.51 -28.85 10.67
C HIS A 72 -19.27 -27.99 10.90
N ARG A 73 -19.45 -26.66 10.87
CA ARG A 73 -18.36 -25.67 10.78
C ARG A 73 -17.62 -25.83 9.44
N ASP A 74 -16.71 -26.79 9.36
CA ASP A 74 -15.80 -27.02 8.24
C ASP A 74 -15.90 -28.46 7.74
N SER A 75 -15.54 -28.69 6.47
CA SER A 75 -15.69 -30.01 5.85
C SER A 75 -14.58 -30.95 6.30
N ASN A 76 -14.93 -31.96 7.11
CA ASN A 76 -14.04 -33.08 7.43
C ASN A 76 -14.27 -34.29 6.49
N LEU A 77 -14.71 -34.03 5.25
CA LEU A 77 -14.88 -35.06 4.23
C LEU A 77 -13.54 -35.34 3.53
N LEU A 78 -12.90 -36.45 3.92
CA LEU A 78 -11.69 -36.96 3.28
C LEU A 78 -12.03 -38.09 2.29
N PRO A 79 -11.32 -38.21 1.15
CA PRO A 79 -11.51 -39.33 0.24
C PRO A 79 -11.06 -40.63 0.90
N ILE A 80 -11.67 -41.77 0.56
CA ILE A 80 -11.40 -43.06 1.24
C ILE A 80 -9.94 -43.53 1.10
N ASP A 81 -9.22 -43.09 0.08
CA ASP A 81 -7.79 -43.37 -0.12
C ASP A 81 -6.88 -42.58 0.83
N PHE A 82 -7.41 -41.62 1.60
CA PHE A 82 -6.71 -41.01 2.73
C PHE A 82 -6.23 -42.07 3.72
N LEU A 83 -7.06 -43.07 4.04
CA LEU A 83 -6.70 -44.13 4.97
C LEU A 83 -5.63 -45.06 4.41
N SER A 84 -5.71 -45.45 3.13
CA SER A 84 -4.69 -46.31 2.52
C SER A 84 -3.34 -45.60 2.38
N LYS A 85 -3.33 -44.30 2.01
CA LYS A 85 -2.12 -43.46 2.04
C LYS A 85 -1.53 -43.35 3.44
N GLY A 86 -2.36 -43.21 4.48
CA GLY A 86 -1.92 -43.20 5.87
C GLY A 86 -1.27 -44.52 6.30
N VAL A 87 -1.84 -45.67 5.92
CA VAL A 87 -1.25 -47.00 6.16
C VAL A 87 0.09 -47.16 5.43
N GLU A 88 0.21 -46.69 4.18
CA GLU A 88 1.50 -46.71 3.47
C GLU A 88 2.56 -45.80 4.14
N ARG A 89 2.17 -44.65 4.70
CA ARG A 89 3.09 -43.82 5.52
C ARG A 89 3.44 -44.49 6.84
N ALA A 90 2.50 -45.17 7.49
CA ALA A 90 2.72 -45.84 8.77
C ALA A 90 3.82 -46.91 8.70
N LYS A 91 4.04 -47.57 7.55
CA LYS A 91 5.13 -48.54 7.35
C LYS A 91 6.53 -47.93 7.58
N ALA A 92 6.70 -46.64 7.30
CA ALA A 92 7.96 -45.93 7.51
C ALA A 92 8.17 -45.46 8.96
N VAL A 93 7.15 -45.55 9.82
CA VAL A 93 7.22 -45.15 11.23
C VAL A 93 7.58 -46.36 12.10
N CYS A 94 8.53 -46.15 13.01
CA CYS A 94 9.14 -47.16 13.88
C CYS A 94 9.20 -46.69 15.33
N ARG A 95 9.31 -47.66 16.25
CA ARG A 95 9.61 -47.40 17.66
C ARG A 95 11.12 -47.36 17.85
N ILE A 96 11.63 -46.30 18.45
CA ILE A 96 13.03 -46.19 18.87
C ILE A 96 13.15 -46.76 20.28
N VAL A 97 14.05 -47.73 20.46
CA VAL A 97 14.33 -48.39 21.73
C VAL A 97 15.77 -48.05 22.12
N THR A 98 15.94 -47.29 23.21
CA THR A 98 17.25 -46.89 23.73
C THR A 98 17.47 -47.44 25.14
N PRO A 99 18.72 -47.43 25.65
CA PRO A 99 18.98 -47.74 27.06
C PRO A 99 18.31 -46.78 28.05
N GLY A 100 18.01 -45.54 27.63
CA GLY A 100 17.44 -44.48 28.45
C GLY A 100 15.91 -44.35 28.36
N GLY A 101 15.28 -44.84 27.30
CA GLY A 101 13.84 -44.70 27.10
C GLY A 101 13.28 -45.28 25.81
N LEU A 102 12.04 -44.91 25.50
CA LEU A 102 11.33 -45.27 24.28
C LEU A 102 10.86 -43.99 23.58
N GLY A 103 10.97 -43.95 22.26
CA GLY A 103 10.49 -42.85 21.43
C GLY A 103 9.92 -43.33 20.10
N THR A 104 9.50 -42.39 19.27
CA THR A 104 9.08 -42.62 17.89
C THR A 104 10.17 -42.14 16.93
N GLY A 105 10.30 -42.78 15.78
CA GLY A 105 11.13 -42.28 14.69
C GLY A 105 10.59 -42.74 13.34
N PHE A 106 11.16 -42.25 12.24
CA PHE A 106 10.70 -42.63 10.90
C PHE A 106 11.81 -42.62 9.86
N LEU A 107 11.65 -43.48 8.85
CA LEU A 107 12.58 -43.65 7.74
C LEU A 107 12.46 -42.47 6.77
N ILE A 108 13.51 -41.67 6.64
CA ILE A 108 13.57 -40.50 5.73
C ILE A 108 14.31 -40.78 4.42
N GLY A 109 15.06 -41.87 4.36
CA GLY A 109 15.81 -42.32 3.19
C GLY A 109 16.25 -43.77 3.37
N ARG A 110 16.85 -44.37 2.33
CA ARG A 110 17.36 -45.75 2.43
C ARG A 110 18.44 -45.83 3.51
N GLY A 111 18.14 -46.53 4.61
CA GLY A 111 19.03 -46.67 5.76
C GLY A 111 19.20 -45.41 6.61
N LEU A 112 18.23 -44.47 6.60
CA LEU A 112 18.28 -43.23 7.37
C LEU A 112 16.99 -43.01 8.18
N VAL A 113 17.12 -42.89 9.50
CA VAL A 113 16.00 -42.65 10.44
C VAL A 113 16.12 -41.27 11.07
N MET A 114 15.00 -40.58 11.23
CA MET A 114 14.85 -39.32 11.97
C MET A 114 14.05 -39.52 13.26
N THR A 115 14.46 -38.83 14.34
CA THR A 115 13.76 -38.72 15.64
C THR A 115 14.20 -37.43 16.34
N ASN A 116 13.86 -37.19 17.61
CA ASN A 116 14.35 -36.04 18.38
C ASN A 116 15.78 -36.23 18.92
N HIS A 117 16.44 -35.12 19.26
CA HIS A 117 17.72 -35.18 19.98
C HIS A 117 17.53 -35.72 21.39
N HIS A 118 16.48 -35.32 22.11
CA HIS A 118 16.22 -35.87 23.44
C HIS A 118 15.83 -37.36 23.45
N VAL A 119 15.59 -37.98 22.28
CA VAL A 119 15.39 -39.44 22.12
C VAL A 119 16.71 -40.15 21.77
N LEU A 120 17.58 -39.51 20.98
CA LEU A 120 18.92 -40.01 20.65
C LEU A 120 19.93 -38.86 20.73
N ALA A 121 20.51 -38.65 21.91
CA ALA A 121 21.30 -37.44 22.20
C ALA A 121 22.75 -37.54 21.72
N SER A 122 23.26 -38.75 21.48
CA SER A 122 24.66 -38.99 21.10
C SER A 122 24.83 -40.18 20.16
N ALA A 123 25.95 -40.19 19.44
CA ALA A 123 26.37 -41.33 18.63
C ALA A 123 26.55 -42.61 19.47
N GLU A 124 27.06 -42.51 20.70
CA GLU A 124 27.20 -43.66 21.60
C GLU A 124 25.85 -44.26 22.01
N GLU A 125 24.88 -43.41 22.36
CA GLU A 125 23.52 -43.87 22.66
C GLU A 125 22.89 -44.53 21.43
N ALA A 126 23.00 -43.90 20.26
CA ALA A 126 22.48 -44.44 19.02
C ALA A 126 23.09 -45.82 18.68
N GLY A 127 24.40 -46.00 18.85
CA GLY A 127 25.06 -47.29 18.64
C GLY A 127 24.61 -48.41 19.58
N ASN A 128 23.97 -48.07 20.71
CA ASN A 128 23.36 -49.01 21.66
C ASN A 128 21.83 -49.09 21.54
N SER A 129 21.24 -48.51 20.49
CA SER A 129 19.80 -48.38 20.29
C SER A 129 19.31 -49.08 19.02
N GLN A 130 18.02 -49.41 18.99
CA GLN A 130 17.38 -50.13 17.87
C GLN A 130 16.14 -49.40 17.37
N ALA A 131 15.87 -49.52 16.08
CA ALA A 131 14.60 -49.14 15.47
C ALA A 131 13.75 -50.40 15.21
N GLU A 132 12.53 -50.42 15.73
CA GLU A 132 11.56 -51.50 15.53
C GLU A 132 10.47 -51.06 14.55
N PHE A 133 10.54 -51.57 13.33
CA PHE A 133 9.50 -51.41 12.30
C PHE A 133 8.43 -52.50 12.45
N GLY A 134 7.21 -52.22 12.00
CA GLY A 134 6.08 -53.17 12.08
C GLY A 134 5.55 -53.45 13.49
N TYR A 135 5.90 -52.63 14.49
CA TYR A 135 5.40 -52.78 15.87
C TYR A 135 3.95 -52.27 16.03
N GLU A 136 3.00 -53.03 15.50
CA GLU A 136 1.57 -52.73 15.46
C GLU A 136 0.73 -53.99 15.78
N GLU A 137 -0.60 -53.87 15.82
CA GLU A 137 -1.47 -55.00 16.12
C GLU A 137 -1.45 -56.02 14.96
N ASN A 138 -0.97 -57.24 15.24
CA ASN A 138 -0.72 -58.31 14.25
C ASN A 138 0.41 -58.03 13.24
N GLY A 139 1.26 -57.03 13.47
CA GLY A 139 2.44 -56.75 12.65
C GLY A 139 3.64 -57.66 12.96
N GLU A 140 4.50 -57.91 11.96
CA GLU A 140 5.80 -58.56 12.16
C GLU A 140 6.85 -57.52 12.57
N ILE A 141 7.55 -57.76 13.69
CA ILE A 141 8.51 -56.80 14.25
C ILE A 141 9.88 -56.99 13.60
N ILE A 142 10.33 -55.99 12.86
CA ILE A 142 11.64 -55.96 12.22
C ILE A 142 12.56 -55.06 13.06
N ARG A 143 13.58 -55.67 13.68
CA ARG A 143 14.56 -54.97 14.52
C ARG A 143 15.81 -54.63 13.73
N LEU A 144 16.17 -53.36 13.71
CA LEU A 144 17.33 -52.85 12.98
C LEU A 144 18.25 -52.13 13.95
N ASN A 145 19.54 -52.46 13.94
CA ASN A 145 20.53 -51.70 14.69
C ASN A 145 20.77 -50.35 14.01
N LEU A 146 20.92 -49.30 14.82
CA LEU A 146 21.31 -47.98 14.33
C LEU A 146 22.83 -47.93 14.09
N LYS A 147 23.25 -47.11 13.15
CA LYS A 147 24.61 -47.03 12.63
C LYS A 147 25.12 -45.58 12.62
N PRO A 148 25.47 -45.02 13.79
CA PRO A 148 25.99 -43.66 13.89
C PRO A 148 27.30 -43.46 13.11
N ASP A 149 28.11 -44.51 12.96
CA ASP A 149 29.37 -44.48 12.20
C ASP A 149 29.16 -44.32 10.68
N GLU A 150 27.97 -44.67 10.14
CA GLU A 150 27.64 -44.44 8.73
C GLU A 150 27.12 -43.02 8.52
N LEU A 151 26.24 -42.53 9.41
CA LEU A 151 25.81 -41.14 9.49
C LEU A 151 25.21 -40.85 10.87
N PHE A 152 25.61 -39.74 11.48
CA PHE A 152 24.96 -39.18 12.67
C PHE A 152 25.02 -37.65 12.60
N ILE A 153 23.88 -36.99 12.72
CA ILE A 153 23.76 -35.54 12.80
C ILE A 153 22.62 -35.20 13.76
N THR A 154 22.86 -34.25 14.66
CA THR A 154 21.91 -33.91 15.73
C THR A 154 21.91 -32.42 16.04
N SER A 155 20.78 -31.90 16.52
CA SER A 155 20.61 -30.53 16.98
C SER A 155 19.94 -30.53 18.35
N PRO A 156 20.50 -29.84 19.36
CA PRO A 156 20.06 -29.95 20.75
C PRO A 156 18.68 -29.32 20.98
N PHE A 157 18.13 -29.55 22.18
CA PHE A 157 16.79 -29.12 22.57
C PHE A 157 16.61 -27.59 22.47
N GLU A 158 17.65 -26.82 22.76
CA GLU A 158 17.65 -25.35 22.71
C GLU A 158 17.66 -24.77 21.29
N ASP A 159 17.75 -25.59 20.24
CA ASP A 159 17.75 -25.13 18.85
C ASP A 159 16.62 -25.71 18.00
N LEU A 160 16.66 -27.02 17.70
CA LEU A 160 15.73 -27.71 16.79
C LEU A 160 15.46 -29.18 17.14
N ASP A 161 16.00 -29.69 18.25
CA ASP A 161 15.69 -30.99 18.85
C ASP A 161 15.48 -32.15 17.86
N PHE A 162 16.46 -32.41 16.98
CA PHE A 162 16.37 -33.51 16.01
C PHE A 162 17.64 -34.33 15.96
N THR A 163 17.51 -35.61 15.63
CA THR A 163 18.62 -36.52 15.29
C THR A 163 18.28 -37.26 14.00
N ILE A 164 19.24 -37.32 13.09
CA ILE A 164 19.22 -38.22 11.92
C ILE A 164 20.39 -39.19 12.05
N VAL A 165 20.12 -40.47 11.87
CA VAL A 165 21.10 -41.54 12.04
C VAL A 165 20.96 -42.64 10.98
N GLY A 166 22.08 -43.27 10.63
CA GLY A 166 22.11 -44.47 9.80
C GLY A 166 21.41 -45.66 10.47
N CYS A 167 20.93 -46.62 9.68
CA CYS A 167 20.42 -47.91 10.19
C CYS A 167 20.69 -49.07 9.23
N GLU A 168 20.62 -50.30 9.75
CA GLU A 168 20.51 -51.49 8.91
C GLU A 168 19.27 -51.41 7.99
N THR A 169 19.32 -52.04 6.81
CA THR A 169 18.21 -52.01 5.83
C THR A 169 17.54 -53.36 5.60
N ALA A 170 18.05 -54.42 6.23
CA ALA A 170 17.62 -55.79 5.98
C ALA A 170 16.21 -56.05 6.53
N GLY A 171 15.24 -56.31 5.65
CA GLY A 171 13.82 -56.46 5.98
C GLY A 171 12.97 -55.20 5.76
N ILE A 172 13.57 -54.05 5.42
CA ILE A 172 12.84 -52.81 5.10
C ILE A 172 13.10 -52.30 3.68
N GLU A 173 13.61 -53.15 2.79
CA GLU A 173 13.96 -52.78 1.40
C GLU A 173 12.76 -52.26 0.59
N ASP A 174 11.56 -52.78 0.87
CA ASP A 174 10.29 -52.40 0.24
C ASP A 174 9.56 -51.26 0.99
N VAL A 175 10.09 -50.77 2.12
CA VAL A 175 9.48 -49.67 2.88
C VAL A 175 9.79 -48.33 2.19
N LEU A 176 8.75 -47.62 1.76
CA LEU A 176 8.89 -46.31 1.13
C LEU A 176 9.21 -45.23 2.18
N PRO A 177 10.37 -44.54 2.11
CA PRO A 177 10.72 -43.52 3.08
C PRO A 177 9.85 -42.27 2.96
N VAL A 178 9.66 -41.58 4.08
CA VAL A 178 9.10 -40.22 4.15
C VAL A 178 10.20 -39.24 3.77
N LYS A 179 10.41 -39.07 2.46
CA LYS A 179 11.49 -38.23 1.92
C LYS A 179 11.48 -36.82 2.51
N LEU A 180 12.63 -36.37 2.97
CA LEU A 180 12.90 -34.94 3.14
C LEU A 180 13.05 -34.30 1.76
N LEU A 181 12.33 -33.20 1.53
CA LEU A 181 12.42 -32.41 0.31
C LEU A 181 13.33 -31.21 0.53
N ARG A 182 13.96 -30.74 -0.54
CA ARG A 182 14.75 -29.51 -0.53
C ARG A 182 13.88 -28.24 -0.51
N SER A 183 12.57 -28.38 -0.73
CA SER A 183 11.56 -27.40 -0.34
C SER A 183 10.44 -28.15 0.40
N PRO A 184 10.49 -28.24 1.74
CA PRO A 184 9.51 -28.97 2.53
C PRO A 184 8.10 -28.38 2.44
N THR A 185 7.08 -29.24 2.46
CA THR A 185 5.69 -28.80 2.55
C THR A 185 5.45 -28.05 3.87
N THR A 186 4.80 -26.90 3.79
CA THR A 186 4.33 -26.11 4.93
C THR A 186 2.89 -26.49 5.31
N ILE A 187 2.54 -26.33 6.57
CA ILE A 187 1.16 -26.37 7.07
C ILE A 187 0.74 -24.97 7.56
N THR A 188 -0.53 -24.61 7.49
CA THR A 188 -1.04 -23.28 7.91
C THR A 188 -2.01 -23.35 9.10
N ARG A 189 -2.21 -22.23 9.82
CA ARG A 189 -3.17 -22.12 10.94
C ARG A 189 -4.59 -22.43 10.46
N GLY A 190 -5.24 -23.41 11.09
CA GLY A 190 -6.56 -23.94 10.71
C GLY A 190 -6.53 -25.25 9.91
N GLU A 191 -5.37 -25.64 9.34
CA GLU A 191 -5.21 -26.96 8.72
C GLU A 191 -5.08 -28.07 9.79
N TYR A 192 -5.17 -29.33 9.35
CA TYR A 192 -5.14 -30.51 10.20
C TYR A 192 -3.78 -31.22 10.15
N ALA A 193 -3.24 -31.55 11.33
CA ALA A 193 -1.94 -32.17 11.57
C ALA A 193 -2.11 -33.62 12.07
N ASN A 194 -2.00 -34.58 11.16
CA ASN A 194 -2.10 -36.01 11.46
C ASN A 194 -0.77 -36.54 12.01
N ILE A 195 -0.79 -37.24 13.15
CA ILE A 195 0.41 -37.80 13.79
C ILE A 195 0.32 -39.33 13.86
N ILE A 196 1.41 -40.00 13.49
CA ILE A 196 1.58 -41.46 13.60
C ILE A 196 2.73 -41.71 14.59
N GLN A 197 2.45 -42.45 15.67
CA GLN A 197 3.26 -42.41 16.89
C GLN A 197 3.25 -43.73 17.67
N HIS A 198 4.16 -43.84 18.65
CA HIS A 198 4.20 -44.92 19.65
C HIS A 198 4.01 -44.36 21.08
N PRO A 199 2.78 -43.94 21.48
CA PRO A 199 2.55 -43.31 22.78
C PRO A 199 2.86 -44.28 23.92
N LYS A 200 3.61 -43.85 24.94
CA LYS A 200 4.20 -44.71 26.00
C LYS A 200 5.00 -45.91 25.47
N GLY A 201 5.51 -45.79 24.24
CA GLY A 201 6.17 -46.88 23.53
C GLY A 201 5.27 -48.07 23.20
N ARG A 202 3.94 -47.90 23.17
CA ARG A 202 2.98 -48.96 22.80
C ARG A 202 3.05 -49.31 21.31
N GLN A 203 2.20 -50.25 20.89
CA GLN A 203 1.93 -50.49 19.47
C GLN A 203 1.55 -49.17 18.77
N LYS A 204 1.83 -49.09 17.47
CA LYS A 204 1.65 -47.87 16.69
C LYS A 204 0.20 -47.39 16.69
N GLU A 205 0.01 -46.12 17.04
CA GLU A 205 -1.29 -45.44 17.16
C GLU A 205 -1.29 -44.18 16.28
N ILE A 206 -2.49 -43.70 15.93
CA ILE A 206 -2.71 -42.55 15.04
C ILE A 206 -3.81 -41.66 15.61
N ALA A 207 -3.60 -40.34 15.62
CA ALA A 207 -4.63 -39.37 15.96
C ALA A 207 -5.11 -38.62 14.71
N LEU A 208 -6.44 -38.67 14.47
CA LEU A 208 -7.15 -38.12 13.30
C LEU A 208 -8.30 -37.16 13.70
N GLN A 209 -8.44 -36.86 14.98
CA GLN A 209 -9.47 -35.98 15.54
C GLN A 209 -8.83 -34.95 16.46
N ASP A 210 -9.51 -33.83 16.65
CA ASP A 210 -9.05 -32.67 17.42
C ASP A 210 -7.60 -32.27 17.08
N ASN A 211 -7.26 -32.36 15.79
CA ASN A 211 -5.88 -32.31 15.28
C ASN A 211 -5.55 -31.01 14.53
N THR A 212 -6.09 -29.86 14.97
CA THR A 212 -5.99 -28.58 14.24
C THR A 212 -4.74 -27.78 14.62
N VAL A 213 -4.08 -27.19 13.61
CA VAL A 213 -2.94 -26.28 13.79
C VAL A 213 -3.43 -24.94 14.33
N SER A 214 -3.00 -24.63 15.55
CA SER A 214 -3.34 -23.42 16.30
C SER A 214 -2.42 -22.24 15.98
N TYR A 215 -1.11 -22.48 15.78
CA TYR A 215 -0.12 -21.46 15.43
C TYR A 215 1.02 -22.04 14.56
N VAL A 216 1.68 -21.18 13.80
CA VAL A 216 2.86 -21.51 12.98
C VAL A 216 3.92 -20.45 13.24
N TYR A 217 4.97 -20.81 13.96
CA TYR A 217 6.13 -19.96 14.24
C TYR A 217 7.26 -20.26 13.26
N GLU A 218 8.37 -19.52 13.37
CA GLU A 218 9.55 -19.69 12.50
C GLU A 218 10.14 -21.11 12.56
N LYS A 219 10.42 -21.61 13.77
CA LYS A 219 11.01 -22.94 13.98
C LYS A 219 9.99 -24.05 14.21
N VAL A 220 8.81 -23.74 14.74
CA VAL A 220 7.86 -24.72 15.29
C VAL A 220 6.42 -24.47 14.85
N ILE A 221 5.56 -25.49 14.90
CA ILE A 221 4.10 -25.37 14.80
C ILE A 221 3.45 -25.77 16.11
N HIS A 222 2.36 -25.11 16.49
CA HIS A 222 1.51 -25.52 17.61
C HIS A 222 0.21 -26.12 17.06
N TYR A 223 -0.18 -27.29 17.56
CA TYR A 223 -1.38 -27.99 17.11
C TYR A 223 -2.02 -28.77 18.27
N THR A 224 -3.34 -28.79 18.32
CA THR A 224 -4.02 -29.74 19.20
C THR A 224 -3.86 -31.13 18.59
N THR A 225 -3.74 -32.18 19.42
CA THR A 225 -3.96 -33.61 19.11
C THR A 225 -3.61 -34.43 20.36
N ASP A 226 -3.96 -35.71 20.40
CA ASP A 226 -3.60 -36.60 21.51
C ASP A 226 -2.16 -37.12 21.38
N THR A 227 -1.34 -36.91 22.41
CA THR A 227 0.03 -37.43 22.52
C THR A 227 0.31 -37.90 23.96
N GLU A 228 1.31 -38.79 24.13
CA GLU A 228 1.80 -39.20 25.45
C GLU A 228 3.33 -39.35 25.41
N PRO A 229 4.04 -39.34 26.56
CA PRO A 229 5.49 -39.57 26.57
C PRO A 229 5.88 -40.83 25.77
N GLY A 230 6.81 -40.70 24.81
CA GLY A 230 7.12 -41.72 23.79
C GLY A 230 6.62 -41.37 22.38
N SER A 231 5.68 -40.44 22.25
CA SER A 231 5.31 -39.82 20.97
C SER A 231 6.43 -38.97 20.36
N SER A 232 7.39 -38.48 21.17
CA SER A 232 8.56 -37.73 20.71
C SER A 232 9.25 -38.38 19.51
N GLY A 233 9.52 -37.58 18.48
CA GLY A 233 10.15 -38.00 17.22
C GLY A 233 9.17 -38.51 16.17
N ALA A 234 7.86 -38.45 16.44
CA ALA A 234 6.81 -38.78 15.49
C ALA A 234 6.76 -37.80 14.30
N ALA A 235 6.46 -38.36 13.13
CA ALA A 235 6.18 -37.62 11.92
C ALA A 235 4.80 -36.95 12.00
N VAL A 236 4.76 -35.65 11.76
CA VAL A 236 3.52 -34.86 11.66
C VAL A 236 3.25 -34.55 10.19
N PHE A 237 2.05 -34.89 9.73
CA PHE A 237 1.62 -34.79 8.33
C PHE A 237 0.42 -33.86 8.15
N ASN A 238 0.29 -33.21 7.00
CA ASN A 238 -0.98 -32.59 6.59
C ASN A 238 -1.99 -33.64 6.08
N ASN A 239 -3.19 -33.21 5.68
CA ASN A 239 -4.23 -34.11 5.12
C ASN A 239 -3.86 -34.75 3.76
N GLN A 240 -2.77 -34.33 3.14
CA GLN A 240 -2.21 -34.90 1.90
C GLN A 240 -1.09 -35.92 2.16
N TRP A 241 -0.84 -36.27 3.43
CA TRP A 241 0.23 -37.19 3.85
C TRP A 241 1.64 -36.73 3.45
N GLN A 242 1.84 -35.41 3.45
CA GLN A 242 3.13 -34.73 3.29
C GLN A 242 3.67 -34.36 4.67
N LEU A 243 4.97 -34.56 4.90
CA LEU A 243 5.61 -34.31 6.19
C LEU A 243 5.83 -32.81 6.40
N VAL A 244 5.33 -32.26 7.50
CA VAL A 244 5.36 -30.82 7.80
C VAL A 244 6.13 -30.49 9.08
N ALA A 245 6.13 -31.38 10.08
CA ALA A 245 6.89 -31.22 11.32
C ALA A 245 7.34 -32.55 11.95
N LEU A 246 8.25 -32.42 12.93
CA LEU A 246 8.73 -33.45 13.84
C LEU A 246 8.18 -33.13 15.23
N HIS A 247 7.30 -33.97 15.79
CA HIS A 247 6.73 -33.74 17.12
C HIS A 247 7.81 -33.86 18.20
N HIS A 248 7.84 -32.96 19.19
CA HIS A 248 8.84 -32.99 20.28
C HIS A 248 8.34 -32.59 21.67
N ALA A 249 7.29 -31.78 21.79
CA ALA A 249 6.80 -31.29 23.07
C ALA A 249 5.28 -31.10 23.10
N GLY A 250 4.73 -30.91 24.29
CA GLY A 250 3.33 -30.51 24.50
C GLY A 250 3.07 -30.07 25.94
N TRP A 251 2.07 -29.21 26.13
CA TRP A 251 1.64 -28.68 27.43
C TRP A 251 0.13 -28.47 27.48
N TYR A 252 -0.38 -28.17 28.67
CA TYR A 252 -1.77 -27.75 28.91
C TYR A 252 -1.81 -26.22 29.07
N THR A 253 -2.81 -25.56 28.49
CA THR A 253 -2.82 -24.10 28.37
C THR A 253 -3.31 -23.34 29.61
N ASP A 254 -3.89 -24.01 30.62
CA ASP A 254 -4.38 -23.42 31.87
C ASP A 254 -4.37 -24.44 33.03
N ASP A 255 -4.35 -23.95 34.27
CA ASP A 255 -4.38 -24.75 35.52
C ASP A 255 -5.59 -25.70 35.62
N ASP A 256 -6.70 -25.41 34.93
CA ASP A 256 -7.94 -26.20 34.92
C ASP A 256 -7.98 -27.35 33.87
N GLN A 257 -6.86 -27.62 33.17
CA GLN A 257 -6.66 -28.77 32.28
C GLN A 257 -7.75 -29.03 31.20
N GLN A 258 -8.13 -28.02 30.40
CA GLN A 258 -9.16 -28.21 29.35
C GLN A 258 -8.64 -28.27 27.90
N GLN A 259 -7.38 -27.94 27.61
CA GLN A 259 -6.84 -28.06 26.26
C GLN A 259 -5.35 -28.42 26.27
N ALA A 260 -4.99 -29.48 25.54
CA ALA A 260 -3.61 -29.86 25.27
C ALA A 260 -3.15 -29.26 23.94
N VAL A 261 -1.96 -28.65 23.94
CA VAL A 261 -1.30 -28.12 22.75
C VAL A 261 0.04 -28.82 22.60
N ASN A 262 0.30 -29.32 21.40
CA ASN A 262 1.55 -29.95 21.00
C ASN A 262 2.39 -29.00 20.19
N GLU A 263 3.70 -29.18 20.25
CA GLU A 263 4.68 -28.48 19.45
C GLU A 263 5.46 -29.46 18.57
N GLY A 264 5.69 -29.06 17.33
CA GLY A 264 6.46 -29.81 16.35
C GLY A 264 7.46 -28.91 15.64
N ILE A 265 8.73 -29.30 15.61
CA ILE A 265 9.75 -28.58 14.84
C ILE A 265 9.44 -28.71 13.36
N ARG A 266 9.33 -27.58 12.66
CA ARG A 266 9.05 -27.54 11.22
C ARG A 266 10.13 -28.27 10.45
N ILE A 267 9.76 -29.12 9.49
CA ILE A 267 10.76 -29.72 8.59
C ILE A 267 11.47 -28.65 7.76
N SER A 268 10.78 -27.55 7.44
CA SER A 268 11.40 -26.35 6.84
C SER A 268 12.43 -25.66 7.75
N ALA A 269 12.41 -25.86 9.06
CA ALA A 269 13.44 -25.38 9.98
C ALA A 269 14.58 -26.40 10.20
N ILE A 270 14.32 -27.71 10.00
CA ILE A 270 15.35 -28.77 10.07
C ILE A 270 16.21 -28.80 8.79
N VAL A 271 15.58 -28.77 7.61
CA VAL A 271 16.28 -28.71 6.31
C VAL A 271 17.21 -27.48 6.25
N ALA A 272 16.78 -26.36 6.82
CA ALA A 272 17.42 -25.62 7.90
C ALA A 272 18.93 -25.54 8.01
N LYS A 273 19.29 -25.60 9.29
CA LYS A 273 20.45 -26.27 9.86
C LYS A 273 21.16 -27.23 8.89
N LEU A 274 20.47 -28.16 8.22
CA LEU A 274 21.14 -29.12 7.33
C LEU A 274 21.83 -28.45 6.13
N VAL A 275 21.21 -27.47 5.45
CA VAL A 275 21.88 -26.73 4.36
C VAL A 275 22.93 -25.76 4.89
N ALA A 276 22.67 -25.07 6.01
CA ALA A 276 23.66 -24.18 6.63
C ALA A 276 24.91 -24.93 7.13
N LEU A 277 24.74 -26.13 7.69
CA LEU A 277 25.82 -27.03 8.10
C LEU A 277 26.60 -27.56 6.89
N ALA A 278 25.91 -27.95 5.81
CA ALA A 278 26.57 -28.37 4.57
C ALA A 278 27.41 -27.23 3.94
N GLN A 279 26.93 -25.99 3.98
CA GLN A 279 27.67 -24.81 3.51
C GLN A 279 28.88 -24.46 4.38
N THR A 280 28.79 -24.70 5.70
CA THR A 280 29.91 -24.48 6.64
C THR A 280 30.90 -25.66 6.70
N GLY A 281 30.68 -26.71 5.90
CA GLY A 281 31.62 -27.80 5.68
C GLY A 281 31.35 -29.10 6.45
N ASP A 282 30.20 -29.23 7.10
CA ASP A 282 29.80 -30.48 7.76
C ASP A 282 29.59 -31.60 6.73
N SER A 283 30.38 -32.66 6.83
CA SER A 283 30.37 -33.77 5.88
C SER A 283 29.11 -34.63 5.92
N ALA A 284 28.47 -34.78 7.08
CA ALA A 284 27.23 -35.56 7.22
C ALA A 284 26.06 -34.76 6.61
N ALA A 285 25.98 -33.47 6.91
CA ALA A 285 25.02 -32.55 6.32
C ALA A 285 25.20 -32.45 4.80
N LEU A 286 26.44 -32.40 4.29
CA LEU A 286 26.73 -32.38 2.85
C LEU A 286 26.26 -33.67 2.15
N GLN A 287 26.52 -34.85 2.74
CA GLN A 287 26.03 -36.13 2.21
C GLN A 287 24.50 -36.24 2.21
N LEU A 288 23.83 -35.61 3.18
CA LEU A 288 22.37 -35.63 3.29
C LEU A 288 21.72 -34.64 2.31
N THR A 289 22.22 -33.41 2.24
CA THR A 289 21.68 -32.34 1.38
C THR A 289 21.86 -32.61 -0.12
N GLN A 290 22.91 -33.34 -0.51
CA GLN A 290 23.07 -33.84 -1.88
C GLN A 290 22.01 -34.87 -2.30
N LYS A 291 21.34 -35.53 -1.33
CA LYS A 291 20.29 -36.54 -1.57
C LYS A 291 18.87 -35.96 -1.49
N LEU A 292 18.71 -34.67 -1.15
CA LEU A 292 17.40 -34.01 -1.07
C LEU A 292 16.89 -33.69 -2.48
N GLU A 293 15.66 -34.13 -2.78
CA GLU A 293 14.98 -33.83 -4.03
C GLU A 293 14.31 -32.44 -3.97
N GLY A 294 14.51 -31.60 -5.00
CA GLY A 294 13.92 -30.26 -5.12
C GLY A 294 14.91 -29.11 -5.31
N THR A 295 14.40 -27.91 -5.54
CA THR A 295 15.16 -26.63 -5.55
C THR A 295 15.37 -26.09 -4.13
N SER A 296 16.20 -25.05 -3.96
CA SER A 296 16.84 -24.66 -2.68
C SER A 296 15.89 -24.25 -1.54
N PRO A 297 16.23 -24.44 -0.24
CA PRO A 297 15.34 -24.13 0.87
C PRO A 297 15.60 -22.79 1.61
N TYR A 298 16.70 -22.07 1.32
CA TYR A 298 17.08 -20.77 1.94
C TYR A 298 17.49 -19.78 0.86
N LEU A 299 16.98 -18.53 0.76
CA LEU A 299 16.11 -17.80 1.70
C LEU A 299 16.72 -17.67 3.10
N GLY A 300 17.80 -16.89 3.19
CA GLY A 300 18.53 -16.63 4.42
C GLY A 300 17.67 -15.92 5.48
N PHE A 301 17.87 -16.35 6.73
CA PHE A 301 17.27 -15.79 7.93
C PHE A 301 17.49 -14.28 8.08
N PHE A 302 16.54 -13.65 8.78
CA PHE A 302 16.55 -12.29 9.29
C PHE A 302 17.92 -11.81 9.80
N ASP A 303 18.38 -10.71 9.23
CA ASP A 303 19.11 -9.70 10.00
C ASP A 303 18.06 -8.71 10.55
N VAL A 304 18.05 -8.48 11.86
CA VAL A 304 17.10 -7.56 12.53
C VAL A 304 17.78 -6.21 12.84
N GLU A 305 18.99 -5.99 12.33
CA GLU A 305 19.66 -4.68 12.30
C GLU A 305 19.83 -4.17 10.85
N GLY A 306 18.73 -3.74 10.22
CA GLY A 306 18.81 -3.28 8.82
C GLY A 306 17.49 -2.88 8.15
N LEU A 307 16.72 -1.97 8.75
CA LEU A 307 15.61 -1.31 8.02
C LEU A 307 16.18 -0.35 6.95
N VAL A 308 16.40 -0.88 5.75
CA VAL A 308 16.70 -0.17 4.49
C VAL A 308 17.88 0.82 4.60
N ASP A 309 19.11 0.35 4.35
CA ASP A 309 20.19 1.27 3.96
C ASP A 309 20.02 1.69 2.49
N SER A 310 20.22 2.97 2.24
CA SER A 310 19.96 3.61 0.96
C SER A 310 21.02 3.27 -0.09
N GLY A 311 20.69 2.36 -1.00
CA GLY A 311 21.27 2.29 -2.33
C GLY A 311 22.53 1.43 -2.48
N LYS A 312 22.33 0.14 -2.73
CA LYS A 312 22.98 -0.65 -3.81
C LYS A 312 22.38 -2.04 -3.94
N ASP A 313 22.16 -2.44 -5.19
CA ASP A 313 21.95 -3.81 -5.66
C ASP A 313 20.90 -4.63 -4.89
N LEU A 314 19.64 -4.15 -4.87
CA LEU A 314 18.51 -5.09 -5.03
C LEU A 314 18.62 -5.74 -6.42
N THR A 315 18.12 -6.97 -6.58
CA THR A 315 18.22 -7.68 -7.85
C THR A 315 16.91 -8.37 -8.18
N GLU A 316 16.20 -7.83 -9.16
CA GLU A 316 14.77 -8.04 -9.36
C GLU A 316 14.35 -9.50 -9.47
N ILE A 317 13.14 -9.80 -9.01
CA ILE A 317 12.68 -11.16 -8.76
C ILE A 317 11.37 -11.50 -9.49
N GLU A 318 11.55 -12.34 -10.51
CA GLU A 318 10.48 -13.16 -11.08
C GLU A 318 10.29 -14.46 -10.29
N ILE A 319 9.26 -14.51 -9.43
CA ILE A 319 8.92 -15.70 -8.63
C ILE A 319 7.95 -16.63 -9.36
N PRO A 320 8.19 -17.96 -9.44
CA PRO A 320 7.30 -18.90 -10.14
C PRO A 320 5.99 -19.17 -9.38
N SER A 321 5.99 -18.90 -8.08
CA SER A 321 4.82 -18.88 -7.20
C SER A 321 5.11 -17.99 -5.99
N PHE A 322 4.06 -17.45 -5.38
CA PHE A 322 4.12 -16.76 -4.09
C PHE A 322 3.23 -17.48 -3.09
N LYS A 323 3.54 -17.34 -1.79
CA LYS A 323 2.67 -17.79 -0.71
C LYS A 323 2.78 -16.82 0.48
N GLY A 324 1.64 -16.34 0.94
CA GLY A 324 1.53 -15.36 2.02
C GLY A 324 2.05 -15.89 3.34
N ASP A 325 2.57 -14.97 4.15
CA ASP A 325 3.11 -15.22 5.48
C ASP A 325 2.37 -14.31 6.46
N LYS A 326 1.64 -14.92 7.41
CA LYS A 326 0.74 -14.23 8.33
C LYS A 326 1.45 -13.27 9.32
N ARG A 327 2.78 -13.17 9.25
CA ARG A 327 3.64 -12.20 9.94
C ARG A 327 3.80 -10.88 9.18
N PHE A 328 3.02 -10.67 8.12
CA PHE A 328 2.99 -9.45 7.33
C PHE A 328 1.58 -9.23 6.77
N ALA A 329 1.31 -8.03 6.27
CA ALA A 329 0.16 -7.81 5.39
C ALA A 329 0.62 -8.01 3.95
N ASP A 330 0.27 -9.15 3.34
CA ASP A 330 0.66 -9.50 1.97
C ASP A 330 -0.46 -9.14 0.99
N ILE A 331 -0.17 -8.17 0.11
CA ILE A 331 -1.14 -7.51 -0.76
C ILE A 331 -0.80 -7.75 -2.22
N GLY A 332 -1.80 -8.06 -3.06
CA GLY A 332 -1.62 -8.29 -4.48
C GLY A 332 -2.43 -7.35 -5.38
N PHE A 333 -2.03 -7.26 -6.65
CA PHE A 333 -2.78 -6.67 -7.74
C PHE A 333 -2.72 -7.59 -8.96
N TRP A 334 -3.87 -7.83 -9.61
CA TRP A 334 -3.93 -8.76 -10.75
C TRP A 334 -5.07 -8.43 -11.71
N ASN A 335 -4.74 -8.20 -12.98
CA ASN A 335 -5.70 -8.28 -14.07
C ASN A 335 -5.95 -9.75 -14.41
N ILE A 336 -7.20 -10.21 -14.27
CA ILE A 336 -7.58 -11.61 -14.55
C ILE A 336 -8.02 -11.80 -16.01
N GLU A 337 -8.10 -10.73 -16.81
CA GLU A 337 -8.50 -10.72 -18.24
C GLU A 337 -9.93 -11.26 -18.48
N HIS A 338 -10.90 -10.39 -18.79
CA HIS A 338 -12.25 -10.80 -19.17
C HIS A 338 -12.90 -11.86 -18.23
N PHE A 339 -12.74 -11.71 -16.91
CA PHE A 339 -13.32 -12.60 -15.90
C PHE A 339 -14.79 -12.23 -15.61
N ASN A 340 -15.57 -12.24 -16.70
CA ASN A 340 -16.96 -11.85 -16.76
C ASN A 340 -17.93 -12.97 -16.33
N ASN A 341 -19.21 -12.65 -16.20
CA ASN A 341 -20.28 -13.56 -15.82
C ASN A 341 -20.42 -14.79 -16.75
N GLY A 342 -19.90 -14.72 -17.98
CA GLY A 342 -19.83 -15.83 -18.93
C GLY A 342 -18.63 -16.77 -18.75
N VAL A 343 -17.69 -16.47 -17.84
CA VAL A 343 -16.46 -17.27 -17.69
C VAL A 343 -16.76 -18.72 -17.28
N SER A 344 -15.98 -19.67 -17.81
CA SER A 344 -16.23 -21.11 -17.60
C SER A 344 -15.93 -21.58 -16.17
N GLU A 345 -16.69 -22.57 -15.70
CA GLU A 345 -16.48 -23.22 -14.39
C GLU A 345 -15.08 -23.81 -14.22
N GLN A 346 -14.41 -24.20 -15.32
CA GLN A 346 -13.03 -24.68 -15.23
C GLN A 346 -12.06 -23.54 -14.90
N ARG A 347 -12.19 -22.38 -15.57
CA ARG A 347 -11.39 -21.18 -15.28
C ARG A 347 -11.68 -20.63 -13.88
N ILE A 348 -12.93 -20.68 -13.39
CA ILE A 348 -13.25 -20.41 -11.98
C ILE A 348 -12.40 -21.29 -11.04
N LYS A 349 -12.37 -22.61 -11.28
CA LYS A 349 -11.64 -23.59 -10.45
C LYS A 349 -10.13 -23.43 -10.51
N ASP A 350 -9.60 -23.03 -11.65
CA ASP A 350 -8.17 -22.84 -11.83
C ASP A 350 -7.71 -21.52 -11.18
N VAL A 351 -8.47 -20.43 -11.34
CA VAL A 351 -8.23 -19.15 -10.63
C VAL A 351 -8.38 -19.33 -9.12
N ALA A 352 -9.40 -20.06 -8.65
CA ALA A 352 -9.56 -20.39 -7.23
C ALA A 352 -8.38 -21.19 -6.65
N HIS A 353 -7.72 -22.03 -7.45
CA HIS A 353 -6.51 -22.74 -7.05
C HIS A 353 -5.36 -21.77 -6.82
N LEU A 354 -5.10 -20.88 -7.80
CA LEU A 354 -4.00 -19.91 -7.73
C LEU A 354 -4.19 -18.92 -6.57
N VAL A 355 -5.40 -18.39 -6.39
CA VAL A 355 -5.72 -17.47 -5.29
C VAL A 355 -5.54 -18.14 -3.92
N ALA A 356 -6.02 -19.38 -3.75
CA ALA A 356 -5.85 -20.13 -2.50
C ALA A 356 -4.37 -20.45 -2.21
N ASP A 357 -3.61 -20.88 -3.24
CA ASP A 357 -2.18 -21.16 -3.11
C ASP A 357 -1.38 -19.91 -2.71
N MET A 358 -1.72 -18.75 -3.28
CA MET A 358 -1.10 -17.48 -2.89
C MET A 358 -1.41 -17.13 -1.43
N SER A 359 -2.62 -17.38 -0.91
CA SER A 359 -2.97 -17.10 0.49
C SER A 359 -2.73 -15.63 0.91
N MET A 360 -3.21 -14.68 0.10
CA MET A 360 -3.05 -13.22 0.33
C MET A 360 -4.10 -12.65 1.28
N ASP A 361 -3.74 -11.60 2.02
CA ASP A 361 -4.66 -10.85 2.86
C ASP A 361 -5.68 -10.05 2.02
N ALA A 362 -5.21 -9.39 0.96
CA ALA A 362 -6.06 -8.73 -0.04
C ALA A 362 -5.42 -8.73 -1.44
N ILE A 363 -6.24 -8.86 -2.48
CA ILE A 363 -5.84 -8.76 -3.88
C ILE A 363 -6.79 -7.81 -4.61
N GLY A 364 -6.26 -6.74 -5.20
CA GLY A 364 -6.97 -5.85 -6.11
C GLY A 364 -7.12 -6.53 -7.48
N LEU A 365 -8.36 -6.78 -7.91
CA LEU A 365 -8.68 -7.49 -9.14
C LEU A 365 -9.18 -6.54 -10.22
N VAL A 366 -8.73 -6.79 -11.45
CA VAL A 366 -9.08 -6.04 -12.65
C VAL A 366 -9.69 -6.97 -13.70
N GLU A 367 -10.66 -6.45 -14.46
CA GLU A 367 -11.49 -7.16 -15.45
C GLU A 367 -12.37 -8.27 -14.86
N VAL A 368 -13.05 -7.96 -13.74
CA VAL A 368 -13.93 -8.90 -13.02
C VAL A 368 -15.39 -8.40 -12.99
N GLU A 369 -16.35 -9.31 -13.16
CA GLU A 369 -17.78 -9.05 -12.94
C GLU A 369 -18.30 -9.77 -11.67
N SER A 370 -19.28 -9.17 -10.99
CA SER A 370 -19.80 -9.63 -9.68
C SER A 370 -20.29 -11.09 -9.66
N GLY A 371 -21.01 -11.55 -10.67
CA GLY A 371 -21.47 -12.95 -10.75
C GLY A 371 -20.36 -13.96 -11.11
N ALA A 372 -19.22 -13.52 -11.63
CA ALA A 372 -18.01 -14.36 -11.70
C ALA A 372 -17.30 -14.42 -10.35
N LEU A 373 -17.21 -13.29 -9.65
CA LEU A 373 -16.65 -13.20 -8.29
C LEU A 373 -17.48 -14.02 -7.28
N ASP A 374 -18.80 -14.06 -7.39
CA ASP A 374 -19.65 -14.91 -6.54
C ASP A 374 -19.37 -16.40 -6.72
N ARG A 375 -19.13 -16.85 -7.96
CA ARG A 375 -18.73 -18.24 -8.25
C ARG A 375 -17.32 -18.54 -7.77
N LEU A 376 -16.39 -17.61 -7.95
CA LEU A 376 -15.01 -17.70 -7.44
C LEU A 376 -15.00 -17.79 -5.90
N ARG A 377 -15.74 -16.93 -5.21
CA ARG A 377 -15.93 -16.95 -3.75
C ARG A 377 -16.51 -18.27 -3.26
N GLN A 378 -17.52 -18.80 -3.94
CA GLN A 378 -18.10 -20.11 -3.59
C GLN A 378 -17.11 -21.27 -3.81
N GLU A 379 -16.30 -21.23 -4.88
CA GLU A 379 -15.28 -22.26 -5.14
C GLU A 379 -14.07 -22.16 -4.19
N LEU A 380 -13.64 -20.95 -3.83
CA LEU A 380 -12.65 -20.71 -2.77
C LEU A 380 -13.14 -21.28 -1.42
N LYS A 381 -14.40 -21.03 -1.09
CA LYS A 381 -15.05 -21.60 0.10
C LYS A 381 -15.15 -23.13 0.05
N ASN A 382 -15.42 -23.73 -1.13
CA ASN A 382 -15.40 -25.18 -1.32
C ASN A 382 -14.00 -25.79 -1.03
N ARG A 383 -12.94 -24.98 -1.18
CA ARG A 383 -11.54 -25.35 -0.94
C ARG A 383 -11.04 -25.02 0.47
N GLY A 384 -11.90 -24.45 1.32
CA GLY A 384 -11.54 -24.03 2.68
C GLY A 384 -10.87 -22.66 2.78
N ALA A 385 -10.77 -21.90 1.69
CA ALA A 385 -10.28 -20.52 1.71
C ALA A 385 -11.41 -19.56 2.13
N ALA A 386 -11.16 -18.77 3.18
CA ALA A 386 -12.15 -17.89 3.80
C ALA A 386 -12.21 -16.50 3.16
N MET A 387 -12.24 -16.45 1.82
CA MET A 387 -12.21 -15.20 1.05
C MET A 387 -13.62 -14.60 0.85
N ASP A 388 -13.71 -13.27 0.85
CA ASP A 388 -14.87 -12.51 0.38
C ASP A 388 -14.40 -11.29 -0.43
N TYR A 389 -15.30 -10.52 -1.07
CA TYR A 389 -14.90 -9.39 -1.90
C TYR A 389 -15.74 -8.12 -1.69
N VAL A 390 -15.13 -6.96 -1.99
CA VAL A 390 -15.85 -5.71 -2.26
C VAL A 390 -15.77 -5.40 -3.75
N TYR A 391 -16.81 -4.78 -4.30
CA TYR A 391 -16.96 -4.48 -5.72
C TYR A 391 -17.52 -3.07 -5.88
N LEU A 392 -17.02 -2.30 -6.84
CA LEU A 392 -17.53 -0.95 -7.15
C LEU A 392 -18.61 -1.07 -8.22
N ASP A 393 -19.87 -0.80 -7.87
CA ASP A 393 -20.99 -0.92 -8.80
C ASP A 393 -21.15 0.32 -9.69
N ALA A 394 -20.81 0.17 -10.97
CA ALA A 394 -20.77 1.25 -11.97
C ALA A 394 -21.62 0.94 -13.21
N ASN A 395 -22.93 0.74 -13.03
CA ASN A 395 -23.98 0.77 -14.07
C ASN A 395 -23.58 0.12 -15.42
N ASP A 396 -23.51 -1.22 -15.43
CA ASP A 396 -23.31 -2.08 -16.61
C ASP A 396 -21.99 -1.88 -17.39
N ALA A 397 -21.02 -1.16 -16.83
CA ALA A 397 -19.67 -1.08 -17.40
C ALA A 397 -18.58 -1.09 -16.31
N GLN A 398 -18.00 -2.28 -16.11
CA GLN A 398 -16.63 -2.51 -15.61
C GLN A 398 -16.44 -2.46 -14.09
N ASP A 399 -15.38 -3.00 -13.46
CA ASP A 399 -14.52 -4.19 -13.72
C ASP A 399 -13.60 -4.49 -12.51
N LEU A 400 -13.81 -3.84 -11.35
CA LEU A 400 -12.83 -3.73 -10.27
C LEU A 400 -13.38 -4.31 -8.97
N ALA A 401 -12.55 -5.09 -8.27
CA ALA A 401 -12.85 -5.62 -6.95
C ALA A 401 -11.61 -5.64 -6.06
N ILE A 402 -11.83 -5.83 -4.75
CA ILE A 402 -10.79 -6.32 -3.84
C ILE A 402 -11.30 -7.61 -3.22
N LEU A 403 -10.58 -8.71 -3.45
CA LEU A 403 -10.81 -10.02 -2.84
C LEU A 403 -9.90 -10.14 -1.62
N TYR A 404 -10.40 -10.52 -0.44
CA TYR A 404 -9.65 -10.49 0.81
C TYR A 404 -9.97 -11.69 1.73
N ASP A 405 -9.00 -12.10 2.56
CA ASP A 405 -9.20 -13.14 3.58
C ASP A 405 -9.99 -12.54 4.75
N THR A 406 -11.20 -13.04 4.99
CA THR A 406 -12.09 -12.55 6.06
C THR A 406 -11.60 -12.90 7.47
N THR A 407 -10.60 -13.78 7.61
CA THR A 407 -10.03 -14.17 8.90
C THR A 407 -8.96 -13.19 9.39
N THR A 408 -8.21 -12.58 8.48
CA THR A 408 -7.20 -11.54 8.79
C THR A 408 -7.72 -10.13 8.51
N THR A 409 -8.50 -9.95 7.44
CA THR A 409 -8.71 -8.65 6.82
C THR A 409 -10.18 -8.21 6.86
N SER A 410 -10.39 -6.90 7.04
CA SER A 410 -11.65 -6.24 6.69
C SER A 410 -11.41 -5.10 5.73
N VAL A 411 -12.25 -5.00 4.70
CA VAL A 411 -12.19 -3.98 3.65
C VAL A 411 -13.47 -3.15 3.68
N GLU A 412 -13.32 -1.83 3.77
CA GLU A 412 -14.41 -0.84 3.71
C GLU A 412 -14.33 -0.08 2.39
N LEU A 413 -15.31 -0.25 1.50
CA LEU A 413 -15.38 0.50 0.24
C LEU A 413 -15.65 1.99 0.52
N ARG A 414 -14.85 2.87 -0.08
CA ARG A 414 -14.87 4.32 0.16
C ARG A 414 -15.47 5.10 -1.00
N GLU A 415 -16.71 4.80 -1.35
CA GLU A 415 -17.47 5.56 -2.35
C GLU A 415 -17.64 7.06 -2.00
N ASP A 416 -17.47 7.44 -0.73
CA ASP A 416 -17.41 8.85 -0.33
C ASP A 416 -16.20 9.57 -0.94
N ILE A 417 -15.09 8.87 -1.17
CA ILE A 417 -13.93 9.37 -1.93
C ILE A 417 -14.32 9.52 -3.41
N ASN A 418 -14.96 8.52 -4.02
CA ASN A 418 -15.48 8.63 -5.40
C ASN A 418 -16.43 9.84 -5.55
N ARG A 419 -17.39 10.01 -4.62
CA ARG A 419 -18.32 11.15 -4.61
C ARG A 419 -17.62 12.49 -4.40
N LYS A 420 -16.66 12.59 -3.47
CA LYS A 420 -15.88 13.82 -3.23
C LYS A 420 -15.13 14.26 -4.50
N TYR A 421 -14.55 13.31 -5.22
CA TYR A 421 -13.73 13.58 -6.39
C TYR A 421 -14.44 13.33 -7.73
N ASP A 422 -15.77 13.19 -7.74
CA ASP A 422 -16.58 12.85 -8.93
C ASP A 422 -16.26 13.75 -10.12
N ARG A 423 -16.16 15.07 -9.90
CA ARG A 423 -15.81 16.05 -10.95
C ARG A 423 -14.43 15.77 -11.58
N LEU A 424 -13.45 15.28 -10.80
CA LEU A 424 -12.10 14.93 -11.29
C LEU A 424 -12.09 13.56 -11.97
N LEU A 425 -12.83 12.58 -11.44
CA LEU A 425 -12.97 11.23 -12.01
C LEU A 425 -13.75 11.26 -13.34
N ARG A 426 -14.65 12.23 -13.52
CA ARG A 426 -15.37 12.50 -14.79
C ARG A 426 -14.65 13.48 -15.72
N SER A 427 -13.38 13.82 -15.45
CA SER A 427 -12.62 14.71 -16.33
C SER A 427 -12.48 14.13 -17.74
N GLU A 428 -12.65 14.97 -18.77
CA GLU A 428 -12.61 14.55 -20.17
C GLU A 428 -11.49 15.24 -20.96
N ILE A 429 -10.93 14.50 -21.92
CA ILE A 429 -10.05 15.03 -22.96
C ILE A 429 -10.58 14.60 -24.33
N ASN A 430 -10.73 15.54 -25.25
CA ASN A 430 -11.30 15.32 -26.59
C ASN A 430 -12.69 14.64 -26.59
N GLY A 431 -13.54 14.95 -25.60
CA GLY A 431 -14.88 14.35 -25.46
C GLY A 431 -14.87 12.87 -25.05
N LYS A 432 -13.84 12.47 -24.30
CA LYS A 432 -13.66 11.13 -23.73
C LYS A 432 -13.19 11.24 -22.29
N THR A 433 -13.88 10.59 -21.36
CA THR A 433 -13.45 10.44 -19.96
C THR A 433 -12.02 9.93 -19.84
N ALA A 434 -11.24 10.51 -18.94
CA ALA A 434 -9.91 10.03 -18.54
C ALA A 434 -10.00 8.59 -18.01
N PHE A 435 -11.00 8.32 -17.17
CA PHE A 435 -11.26 7.06 -16.51
C PHE A 435 -12.37 6.29 -17.27
N PRO A 436 -12.04 5.22 -18.02
CA PRO A 436 -13.07 4.30 -18.52
C PRO A 436 -13.72 3.56 -17.35
N ARG A 437 -12.88 3.00 -16.45
CA ARG A 437 -13.22 2.49 -15.13
C ARG A 437 -13.01 3.61 -14.11
N GLU A 438 -14.00 3.94 -13.27
CA GLU A 438 -13.74 4.74 -12.08
C GLU A 438 -12.83 3.94 -11.12
N PRO A 439 -11.80 4.56 -10.47
CA PRO A 439 -10.95 3.86 -9.51
C PRO A 439 -11.74 3.36 -8.30
N LEU A 440 -11.38 2.16 -7.83
CA LEU A 440 -11.93 1.60 -6.60
C LEU A 440 -11.05 2.02 -5.42
N PHE A 441 -11.62 2.82 -4.50
CA PHE A 441 -10.98 3.20 -3.24
C PHE A 441 -11.54 2.35 -2.10
N ALA A 442 -10.69 1.72 -1.30
CA ALA A 442 -11.13 1.01 -0.10
C ALA A 442 -10.12 1.12 1.05
N LYS A 443 -10.64 1.28 2.27
CA LYS A 443 -9.83 1.25 3.48
C LYS A 443 -9.70 -0.19 3.95
N CYS A 444 -8.47 -0.72 3.90
CA CYS A 444 -8.16 -2.07 4.33
C CYS A 444 -7.62 -2.04 5.76
N THR A 445 -7.97 -3.05 6.55
CA THR A 445 -7.40 -3.30 7.88
C THR A 445 -7.07 -4.78 7.98
N VAL A 446 -5.78 -5.11 7.99
CA VAL A 446 -5.25 -6.46 8.23
C VAL A 446 -4.92 -6.58 9.72
N ARG A 447 -5.50 -7.58 10.38
CA ARG A 447 -5.39 -7.81 11.83
C ARG A 447 -4.39 -8.91 12.13
N GLU A 448 -3.45 -8.62 13.03
CA GLU A 448 -2.58 -9.62 13.66
C GLU A 448 -2.73 -9.55 15.19
N GLU A 449 -2.24 -10.54 15.93
CA GLU A 449 -2.41 -10.65 17.39
C GLU A 449 -1.61 -9.57 18.14
N GLY A 450 -2.21 -8.38 18.24
CA GLY A 450 -1.72 -7.22 18.97
C GLY A 450 -1.52 -5.95 18.14
N ARG A 451 -1.61 -6.03 16.79
CA ARG A 451 -1.37 -4.90 15.88
C ARG A 451 -2.23 -4.99 14.62
N ASP A 452 -2.87 -3.89 14.26
CA ASP A 452 -3.61 -3.72 13.01
C ASP A 452 -2.76 -2.93 12.00
N VAL A 453 -2.66 -3.40 10.75
CA VAL A 453 -2.14 -2.61 9.62
C VAL A 453 -3.31 -2.00 8.88
N GLN A 454 -3.36 -0.67 8.81
CA GLN A 454 -4.37 0.06 8.06
C GLN A 454 -3.75 0.79 6.87
N PHE A 455 -4.42 0.75 5.73
CA PHE A 455 -4.03 1.48 4.53
C PHE A 455 -5.24 1.78 3.64
N LEU A 456 -5.12 2.76 2.75
CA LEU A 456 -6.06 2.98 1.64
C LEU A 456 -5.53 2.23 0.42
N MET A 457 -6.30 1.29 -0.10
CA MET A 457 -6.04 0.61 -1.36
C MET A 457 -6.80 1.32 -2.49
N ILE A 458 -6.11 1.62 -3.58
CA ILE A 458 -6.66 2.22 -4.80
C ILE A 458 -6.38 1.24 -5.95
N VAL A 459 -7.43 0.60 -6.46
CA VAL A 459 -7.34 -0.29 -7.63
C VAL A 459 -7.70 0.51 -8.88
N VAL A 460 -6.88 0.42 -9.92
CA VAL A 460 -7.08 1.13 -11.20
C VAL A 460 -7.02 0.20 -12.40
N HIS A 461 -7.75 0.60 -13.45
CA HIS A 461 -7.60 0.09 -14.81
C HIS A 461 -7.69 1.26 -15.78
N LEU A 462 -6.53 1.73 -16.25
CA LEU A 462 -6.44 2.90 -17.14
C LEU A 462 -6.70 2.52 -18.61
N LYS A 463 -6.75 3.51 -19.51
CA LYS A 463 -7.11 3.23 -20.91
C LYS A 463 -5.96 2.56 -21.68
N ALA A 464 -6.18 1.32 -22.11
CA ALA A 464 -5.33 0.58 -23.06
C ALA A 464 -5.06 1.27 -24.41
N MET A 465 -4.15 0.72 -25.22
CA MET A 465 -3.67 1.21 -26.54
C MET A 465 -2.66 2.37 -26.47
N ARG A 466 -1.56 2.26 -27.23
CA ARG A 466 -0.50 3.28 -27.36
C ARG A 466 -0.81 4.37 -28.41
N ASP A 467 -2.08 4.55 -28.79
CA ASP A 467 -2.49 5.67 -29.67
C ASP A 467 -2.52 7.00 -28.90
N THR A 468 -2.44 8.13 -29.61
CA THR A 468 -2.36 9.47 -29.00
C THR A 468 -3.56 9.79 -28.10
N VAL A 469 -4.78 9.39 -28.48
CA VAL A 469 -6.00 9.70 -27.70
C VAL A 469 -6.02 8.88 -26.42
N SER A 470 -5.69 7.58 -26.50
CA SER A 470 -5.60 6.72 -25.30
C SER A 470 -4.45 7.14 -24.37
N THR A 471 -3.32 7.59 -24.93
CA THR A 471 -2.16 8.05 -24.16
C THR A 471 -2.43 9.36 -23.41
N GLU A 472 -3.06 10.35 -24.05
CA GLU A 472 -3.48 11.58 -23.35
C GLU A 472 -4.59 11.31 -22.32
N ARG A 473 -5.45 10.30 -22.53
CA ARG A 473 -6.42 9.85 -21.49
C ARG A 473 -5.73 9.24 -20.28
N ARG A 474 -4.73 8.35 -20.46
CA ARG A 474 -3.91 7.82 -19.35
C ARG A 474 -3.21 8.95 -18.59
N LYS A 475 -2.67 9.92 -19.30
CA LYS A 475 -2.02 11.10 -18.73
C LYS A 475 -2.96 11.96 -17.89
N LEU A 476 -4.15 12.27 -18.40
CA LEU A 476 -5.17 12.99 -17.63
C LEU A 476 -5.61 12.19 -16.39
N ALA A 477 -5.74 10.87 -16.50
CA ALA A 477 -6.08 10.01 -15.37
C ALA A 477 -4.97 9.98 -14.30
N ALA A 478 -3.70 9.86 -14.70
CA ALA A 478 -2.55 9.95 -13.79
C ALA A 478 -2.48 11.32 -13.08
N GLN A 479 -2.80 12.41 -13.77
CA GLN A 479 -2.88 13.73 -13.17
C GLN A 479 -4.03 13.84 -12.16
N ALA A 480 -5.22 13.35 -12.49
CA ALA A 480 -6.34 13.34 -11.55
C ALA A 480 -6.03 12.49 -10.31
N LEU A 481 -5.43 11.30 -10.46
CA LEU A 481 -4.94 10.48 -9.34
C LEU A 481 -3.92 11.23 -8.49
N SER A 482 -2.96 11.92 -9.11
CA SER A 482 -1.94 12.69 -8.37
C SER A 482 -2.57 13.81 -7.51
N VAL A 483 -3.56 14.53 -8.05
CA VAL A 483 -4.31 15.59 -7.34
C VAL A 483 -5.13 15.00 -6.18
N ILE A 484 -5.78 13.85 -6.41
CA ILE A 484 -6.58 13.15 -5.39
C ILE A 484 -5.69 12.65 -4.25
N ILE A 485 -4.55 12.02 -4.56
CA ILE A 485 -3.61 11.51 -3.56
C ILE A 485 -2.95 12.67 -2.78
N GLU A 486 -2.57 13.77 -3.44
CA GLU A 486 -2.09 14.98 -2.76
C GLU A 486 -3.14 15.62 -1.84
N ASP A 487 -4.45 15.59 -2.18
CA ASP A 487 -5.51 16.07 -1.29
C ASP A 487 -5.72 15.12 -0.11
N LEU A 488 -5.89 13.83 -0.37
CA LEU A 488 -6.09 12.83 0.68
C LEU A 488 -5.00 12.93 1.75
N LYS A 489 -3.72 12.95 1.37
CA LYS A 489 -2.59 13.08 2.32
C LYS A 489 -2.54 14.41 3.11
N ARG A 490 -3.37 15.43 2.79
CA ARG A 490 -3.56 16.63 3.62
C ARG A 490 -4.67 16.51 4.66
N THR A 491 -5.60 15.56 4.49
CA THR A 491 -6.74 15.39 5.40
C THR A 491 -6.34 14.67 6.69
N GLU A 492 -7.00 14.98 7.81
CA GLU A 492 -6.73 14.35 9.11
C GLU A 492 -6.89 12.82 9.11
N GLU A 493 -7.79 12.27 8.27
CA GLU A 493 -7.98 10.82 8.16
C GLU A 493 -6.80 10.12 7.46
N PHE A 494 -6.29 10.70 6.36
CA PHE A 494 -5.36 10.01 5.47
C PHE A 494 -3.90 10.50 5.55
N LYS A 495 -3.61 11.60 6.26
CA LYS A 495 -2.24 12.13 6.41
C LYS A 495 -1.23 11.12 6.97
N GLU A 496 -1.64 10.29 7.93
CA GLU A 496 -0.82 9.23 8.55
C GLU A 496 -1.15 7.82 8.03
N LEU A 497 -2.13 7.71 7.12
CA LEU A 497 -2.54 6.43 6.54
C LEU A 497 -1.72 6.17 5.25
N PRO A 498 -1.01 5.03 5.16
CA PRO A 498 -0.41 4.57 3.92
C PRO A 498 -1.43 4.48 2.78
N ILE A 499 -1.04 4.84 1.57
CA ILE A 499 -1.84 4.68 0.35
C ILE A 499 -1.09 3.76 -0.60
N LEU A 500 -1.75 2.69 -1.04
CA LEU A 500 -1.30 1.76 -2.08
C LEU A 500 -2.16 2.00 -3.32
N LEU A 501 -1.52 2.30 -4.44
CA LEU A 501 -2.13 2.41 -5.77
C LEU A 501 -1.58 1.29 -6.65
N GLY A 502 -2.44 0.50 -7.29
CA GLY A 502 -2.00 -0.52 -8.23
C GLY A 502 -3.10 -1.13 -9.10
N GLY A 503 -2.70 -2.04 -9.96
CA GLY A 503 -3.54 -2.61 -11.04
C GLY A 503 -2.93 -2.32 -12.41
N ASP A 504 -3.78 -2.35 -13.44
CA ASP A 504 -3.35 -2.22 -14.83
C ASP A 504 -3.35 -0.74 -15.28
N LEU A 505 -2.16 -0.14 -15.36
CA LEU A 505 -1.98 1.25 -15.79
C LEU A 505 -1.80 1.37 -17.31
N ASN A 506 -1.68 0.25 -18.04
CA ASN A 506 -1.65 0.20 -19.51
C ASN A 506 -0.52 1.01 -20.20
N ASP A 507 0.57 1.30 -19.49
CA ASP A 507 1.77 1.97 -20.01
C ASP A 507 2.99 1.61 -19.15
N ASP A 508 4.21 1.75 -19.69
CA ASP A 508 5.44 1.43 -18.97
C ASP A 508 5.75 2.48 -17.86
N ALA A 509 6.39 2.11 -16.75
CA ALA A 509 6.64 3.04 -15.63
C ALA A 509 7.47 4.30 -15.97
N GLY A 510 8.35 4.21 -16.98
CA GLY A 510 9.11 5.35 -17.49
C GLY A 510 8.32 6.28 -18.43
N SER A 511 7.04 6.02 -18.67
CA SER A 511 6.23 6.72 -19.67
C SER A 511 5.85 8.15 -19.27
N VAL A 512 5.76 9.04 -20.25
CA VAL A 512 5.32 10.43 -20.06
C VAL A 512 3.87 10.51 -19.56
N SER A 513 3.03 9.53 -19.91
CA SER A 513 1.63 9.40 -19.48
C SER A 513 1.52 9.10 -17.98
N LEU A 514 2.33 8.20 -17.42
CA LEU A 514 2.27 7.85 -15.99
C LEU A 514 3.18 8.73 -15.11
N SER A 515 4.09 9.49 -15.72
CA SER A 515 4.98 10.43 -15.03
C SER A 515 4.35 11.41 -14.03
N PRO A 516 3.06 11.82 -14.11
CA PRO A 516 2.43 12.68 -13.10
C PRO A 516 2.14 11.98 -11.76
N VAL A 517 1.88 10.67 -11.76
CA VAL A 517 1.61 9.91 -10.53
C VAL A 517 2.85 9.22 -9.99
N MET A 518 3.73 8.72 -10.86
CA MET A 518 4.92 7.95 -10.45
C MET A 518 6.05 8.82 -9.87
N ASN A 519 6.14 10.09 -10.28
CA ASN A 519 7.19 11.01 -9.80
C ASN A 519 6.72 11.96 -8.69
N MET A 520 5.56 11.69 -8.06
CA MET A 520 5.07 12.50 -6.94
C MET A 520 6.09 12.49 -5.80
N PRO A 521 6.47 13.64 -5.20
CA PRO A 521 7.48 13.68 -4.13
C PRO A 521 7.16 12.81 -2.90
N SER A 522 5.89 12.49 -2.68
CA SER A 522 5.36 11.70 -1.57
C SER A 522 5.24 10.19 -1.83
N VAL A 523 5.54 9.69 -3.03
CA VAL A 523 5.38 8.26 -3.40
C VAL A 523 6.69 7.60 -3.80
N VAL A 524 6.65 6.26 -3.87
CA VAL A 524 7.65 5.38 -4.47
C VAL A 524 6.90 4.43 -5.40
N THR A 525 7.37 4.27 -6.63
CA THR A 525 6.89 3.24 -7.56
C THR A 525 7.78 2.02 -7.38
N LEU A 526 7.23 0.93 -6.82
CA LEU A 526 8.00 -0.27 -6.51
C LEU A 526 8.45 -1.02 -7.77
N THR A 527 7.67 -0.98 -8.84
CA THR A 527 7.97 -1.71 -10.08
C THR A 527 8.58 -0.83 -11.18
N LEU A 528 9.36 0.20 -10.79
CA LEU A 528 10.01 1.13 -11.73
C LEU A 528 11.36 0.59 -12.23
N ASP A 529 12.17 0.07 -11.33
CA ASP A 529 13.41 -0.63 -11.61
C ASP A 529 13.16 -1.98 -12.32
N ASP A 530 12.15 -2.74 -11.90
CA ASP A 530 11.59 -3.88 -12.66
C ASP A 530 11.38 -3.55 -14.16
N ALA A 531 10.72 -2.41 -14.44
CA ALA A 531 10.42 -1.97 -15.81
C ALA A 531 11.70 -1.59 -16.57
N LEU A 532 12.69 -1.00 -15.89
CA LEU A 532 13.99 -0.64 -16.46
C LEU A 532 14.88 -1.88 -16.71
N ALA A 533 14.74 -2.92 -15.89
CA ALA A 533 15.36 -4.23 -16.08
C ALA A 533 14.71 -5.06 -17.20
N GLY A 534 13.52 -4.65 -17.67
CA GLY A 534 12.81 -5.30 -18.78
C GLY A 534 11.96 -6.49 -18.34
N HIS A 535 11.52 -6.52 -17.08
CA HIS A 535 10.52 -7.47 -16.61
C HIS A 535 9.14 -7.20 -17.24
N ILE A 536 8.22 -8.14 -17.05
CA ILE A 536 6.91 -8.14 -17.72
C ILE A 536 5.80 -8.61 -16.77
N SER A 537 4.67 -7.90 -16.80
CA SER A 537 3.40 -8.37 -16.23
C SER A 537 2.45 -8.85 -17.34
N TYR A 538 2.44 -8.16 -18.48
CA TYR A 538 1.76 -8.57 -19.70
C TYR A 538 2.64 -9.55 -20.48
N ILE A 539 2.21 -10.81 -20.58
CA ILE A 539 3.04 -11.91 -21.10
C ILE A 539 2.77 -12.26 -22.57
N VAL A 540 1.74 -11.67 -23.17
CA VAL A 540 1.39 -11.76 -24.60
C VAL A 540 2.04 -10.61 -25.38
N ASP A 541 2.17 -10.73 -26.70
CA ASP A 541 2.86 -9.71 -27.52
C ASP A 541 2.01 -8.44 -27.71
N PRO A 542 2.54 -7.22 -27.47
CA PRO A 542 3.92 -6.92 -27.06
C PRO A 542 4.15 -7.03 -25.54
N LYS A 543 5.06 -7.92 -25.14
CA LYS A 543 5.36 -8.16 -23.72
C LYS A 543 5.91 -6.91 -23.05
N SER A 544 5.34 -6.53 -21.90
CA SER A 544 5.69 -5.30 -21.18
C SER A 544 5.26 -5.37 -19.71
N LEU A 545 5.80 -4.49 -18.88
CA LEU A 545 5.36 -4.27 -17.51
C LEU A 545 4.46 -3.04 -17.49
N ILE A 546 3.15 -3.28 -17.47
CA ILE A 546 2.09 -2.26 -17.53
C ILE A 546 1.17 -2.28 -16.30
N ASP A 547 1.27 -3.33 -15.50
CA ASP A 547 0.75 -3.36 -14.14
C ASP A 547 1.82 -2.77 -13.22
N HIS A 548 1.42 -1.93 -12.27
CA HIS A 548 2.36 -1.28 -11.36
C HIS A 548 1.86 -1.24 -9.91
N ILE A 549 2.81 -1.12 -8.98
CA ILE A 549 2.57 -0.87 -7.56
C ILE A 549 3.23 0.47 -7.20
N ILE A 550 2.45 1.38 -6.63
CA ILE A 550 2.88 2.70 -6.18
C ILE A 550 2.43 2.87 -4.74
N ILE A 551 3.35 3.19 -3.83
CA ILE A 551 3.08 3.36 -2.39
C ILE A 551 3.47 4.76 -1.92
N THR A 552 2.80 5.30 -0.89
CA THR A 552 3.27 6.53 -0.23
C THR A 552 4.47 6.24 0.68
N LYS A 553 5.38 7.22 0.83
CA LYS A 553 6.68 7.07 1.54
C LYS A 553 6.59 6.76 3.04
N ASP A 554 5.41 6.87 3.64
CA ASP A 554 5.10 6.45 5.01
C ASP A 554 4.75 4.95 5.13
N THR A 555 4.65 4.25 4.00
CA THR A 555 4.48 2.79 3.92
C THR A 555 5.79 2.07 4.23
N LYS A 556 5.76 1.08 5.13
CA LYS A 556 6.89 0.18 5.38
C LYS A 556 6.76 -1.10 4.54
N ALA A 557 7.29 -1.06 3.32
CA ALA A 557 7.44 -2.27 2.51
C ALA A 557 8.43 -3.24 3.17
N GLY A 558 8.20 -4.54 3.01
CA GLY A 558 9.07 -5.61 3.47
C GLY A 558 9.61 -6.41 2.28
N VAL A 559 10.75 -7.07 2.51
CA VAL A 559 11.49 -7.73 1.44
C VAL A 559 10.85 -9.06 1.04
N ILE A 560 10.65 -9.23 -0.27
CA ILE A 560 10.35 -10.51 -0.93
C ILE A 560 11.70 -11.13 -1.33
N THR A 561 11.87 -12.43 -1.09
CA THR A 561 13.14 -13.14 -1.32
C THR A 561 12.90 -14.44 -2.07
N PHE A 562 13.67 -14.69 -3.13
CA PHE A 562 13.60 -15.92 -3.91
C PHE A 562 14.91 -16.17 -4.65
N ASP A 563 15.33 -17.44 -4.75
CA ASP A 563 16.60 -17.89 -5.35
C ASP A 563 17.85 -17.10 -4.91
N GLY A 564 17.86 -16.64 -3.65
CA GLY A 564 18.97 -15.86 -3.06
C GLY A 564 18.98 -14.37 -3.40
N LYS A 565 18.01 -13.88 -4.18
CA LYS A 565 17.77 -12.47 -4.48
C LYS A 565 16.80 -11.82 -3.50
N GLN A 566 16.82 -10.50 -3.39
CA GLN A 566 15.92 -9.68 -2.57
C GLN A 566 15.34 -8.50 -3.37
N ASP A 567 14.08 -8.16 -3.07
CA ASP A 567 13.23 -7.22 -3.81
C ASP A 567 12.13 -6.64 -2.89
N ASP A 568 11.51 -5.51 -3.26
CA ASP A 568 10.40 -4.89 -2.50
C ASP A 568 9.01 -5.12 -3.14
N ALA A 569 8.98 -5.53 -4.41
CA ALA A 569 7.84 -6.13 -5.09
C ALA A 569 8.13 -7.58 -5.53
N GLY A 570 7.12 -8.27 -6.04
CA GLY A 570 7.27 -9.61 -6.59
C GLY A 570 6.38 -9.85 -7.80
N ILE A 571 6.98 -10.29 -8.91
CA ILE A 571 6.25 -10.63 -10.13
C ILE A 571 5.96 -12.14 -10.14
N VAL A 572 4.70 -12.53 -9.97
CA VAL A 572 4.29 -13.94 -9.79
C VAL A 572 4.13 -14.63 -11.14
N ARG A 573 5.26 -15.05 -11.72
CA ARG A 573 5.41 -15.72 -13.03
C ARG A 573 4.85 -17.14 -13.09
N PHE A 574 3.55 -17.28 -12.83
CA PHE A 574 2.80 -18.53 -12.97
C PHE A 574 2.91 -19.12 -14.39
N ASP A 575 3.06 -18.28 -15.42
CA ASP A 575 3.30 -18.69 -16.81
C ASP A 575 4.54 -19.58 -17.00
N LYS A 576 5.57 -19.41 -16.16
CA LYS A 576 6.75 -20.28 -16.16
C LYS A 576 6.47 -21.66 -15.55
N SER A 577 5.48 -21.75 -14.67
CA SER A 577 5.06 -22.99 -14.00
C SER A 577 3.92 -23.72 -14.74
N MET A 578 3.13 -22.98 -15.52
CA MET A 578 1.93 -23.44 -16.21
C MET A 578 1.99 -23.08 -17.71
N PRO A 579 2.39 -24.00 -18.60
CA PRO A 579 2.60 -23.72 -20.02
C PRO A 579 1.39 -23.11 -20.76
N ASP A 580 0.17 -23.45 -20.32
CA ASP A 580 -1.08 -22.97 -20.94
C ASP A 580 -1.68 -21.73 -20.23
N TYR A 581 -0.96 -21.11 -19.28
CA TYR A 581 -1.46 -20.03 -18.42
C TYR A 581 -2.16 -18.91 -19.18
N ALA A 582 -1.52 -18.36 -20.23
CA ALA A 582 -2.08 -17.26 -21.03
C ALA A 582 -3.40 -17.60 -21.73
N SER A 583 -3.64 -18.88 -22.03
CA SER A 583 -4.87 -19.33 -22.72
C SER A 583 -5.97 -19.83 -21.79
N ARG A 584 -5.65 -20.02 -20.50
CA ARG A 584 -6.50 -20.69 -19.51
C ARG A 584 -6.83 -19.82 -18.31
N ILE A 585 -5.92 -18.93 -17.92
CA ILE A 585 -5.97 -18.14 -16.69
C ILE A 585 -6.08 -16.65 -17.01
N SER A 586 -5.04 -16.04 -17.58
CA SER A 586 -4.96 -14.60 -17.92
C SER A 586 -3.70 -14.32 -18.75
N ASP A 587 -3.73 -13.31 -19.62
CA ASP A 587 -2.54 -12.73 -20.28
C ASP A 587 -1.73 -11.75 -19.41
N HIS A 588 -2.13 -11.53 -18.15
CA HIS A 588 -1.36 -10.84 -17.12
C HIS A 588 -0.96 -11.78 -15.95
N VAL A 589 0.19 -11.52 -15.32
CA VAL A 589 0.61 -12.16 -14.06
C VAL A 589 0.36 -11.26 -12.84
N PRO A 590 0.11 -11.81 -11.64
CA PRO A 590 -0.04 -11.00 -10.43
C PRO A 590 1.24 -10.28 -10.04
N LEU A 591 1.09 -9.07 -9.50
CA LEU A 591 2.11 -8.36 -8.73
C LEU A 591 1.76 -8.45 -7.24
N VAL A 592 2.76 -8.63 -6.39
CA VAL A 592 2.59 -8.69 -4.93
C VAL A 592 3.56 -7.76 -4.22
N LEU A 593 3.15 -7.23 -3.08
CA LEU A 593 4.00 -6.53 -2.12
C LEU A 593 3.74 -7.05 -0.70
N ARG A 594 4.71 -6.80 0.18
CA ARG A 594 4.66 -7.14 1.60
C ARG A 594 4.71 -5.87 2.44
N ILE A 595 3.82 -5.73 3.42
CA ILE A 595 3.85 -4.60 4.37
C ILE A 595 4.18 -5.08 5.78
N ILE A 596 5.14 -4.40 6.42
CA ILE A 596 5.58 -4.65 7.79
C ILE A 596 4.73 -3.82 8.76
N TYR A 597 4.35 -4.41 9.90
CA TYR A 597 3.65 -3.72 10.99
C TYR A 597 4.41 -2.47 11.47
N LYS A 598 3.68 -1.36 11.62
CA LYS A 598 4.20 -0.15 12.27
C LYS A 598 4.30 -0.44 13.77
N ASP A 599 5.52 -0.59 14.30
CA ASP A 599 5.76 -0.66 15.74
C ASP A 599 5.04 0.49 16.45
N SER A 600 4.14 0.13 17.38
CA SER A 600 3.43 1.08 18.23
C SER A 600 4.34 1.60 19.35
N SER A 601 5.32 2.42 18.96
CA SER A 601 6.19 3.17 19.87
C SER A 601 6.43 4.57 19.32
N PRO A 602 5.81 5.62 19.90
CA PRO A 602 6.14 7.00 19.59
C PRO A 602 7.42 7.42 20.34
N GLU A 603 8.51 6.68 20.15
CA GLU A 603 9.83 7.11 20.60
C GLU A 603 10.53 7.87 19.48
N VAL A 604 10.88 9.10 19.81
CA VAL A 604 11.44 10.12 18.91
C VAL A 604 12.90 9.79 18.64
N ASP A 605 13.18 9.03 17.58
CA ASP A 605 14.57 8.89 17.08
C ASP A 605 14.97 10.10 16.23
N ASN A 606 15.28 11.20 16.92
CA ASN A 606 15.71 12.46 16.33
C ASN A 606 17.21 12.46 15.97
N ARG A 607 17.74 11.33 15.45
CA ARG A 607 19.19 11.15 15.23
C ARG A 607 19.63 10.63 13.86
N LEU A 608 18.76 10.62 12.86
CA LEU A 608 19.18 10.55 11.46
C LEU A 608 18.58 11.72 10.67
N SER A 609 19.27 12.86 10.73
CA SER A 609 19.07 14.00 9.84
C SER A 609 20.38 14.76 9.60
N PRO A 610 21.28 14.25 8.74
CA PRO A 610 22.17 15.13 8.00
C PRO A 610 21.29 15.89 7.00
N SER A 611 20.83 17.07 7.38
CA SER A 611 20.01 17.95 6.53
C SER A 611 20.84 18.49 5.37
N ILE A 612 21.03 17.67 4.34
CA ILE A 612 21.25 18.16 2.98
C ILE A 612 19.86 18.59 2.49
N PRO A 613 19.62 19.87 2.16
CA PRO A 613 18.35 20.27 1.59
C PRO A 613 18.21 19.62 0.21
N THR A 614 17.42 18.55 0.14
CA THR A 614 17.04 17.95 -1.14
C THR A 614 16.20 18.98 -1.88
N VAL A 615 16.82 19.68 -2.83
CA VAL A 615 16.11 20.63 -3.71
C VAL A 615 15.20 19.82 -4.62
N VAL A 616 14.00 19.52 -4.13
CA VAL A 616 12.93 18.93 -4.93
C VAL A 616 12.42 20.01 -5.88
N TRP A 617 13.01 20.05 -7.08
CA TRP A 617 12.47 20.80 -8.19
C TRP A 617 11.05 20.29 -8.45
N ALA A 618 10.05 21.12 -8.15
CA ALA A 618 8.66 20.79 -8.46
C ALA A 618 8.52 20.53 -9.96
N GLN A 619 7.86 19.41 -10.33
CA GLN A 619 7.66 19.02 -11.72
C GLN A 619 7.00 20.15 -12.54
N GLU A 620 7.29 20.16 -13.84
CA GLU A 620 6.56 20.99 -14.81
C GLU A 620 5.10 20.50 -14.85
N ASN A 621 4.19 21.30 -14.28
CA ASN A 621 2.77 21.00 -14.31
C ASN A 621 2.21 21.29 -15.70
N THR A 622 1.50 20.34 -16.31
CA THR A 622 0.78 20.64 -17.56
C THR A 622 -0.46 21.49 -17.30
N MET A 623 -1.00 22.07 -18.37
CA MET A 623 -2.26 22.83 -18.35
C MET A 623 -3.40 22.05 -17.68
N GLU A 624 -3.53 20.76 -18.00
CA GLU A 624 -4.56 19.87 -17.47
C GLU A 624 -4.42 19.68 -15.96
N HIS A 625 -3.20 19.45 -15.47
CA HIS A 625 -2.93 19.33 -14.02
C HIS A 625 -3.27 20.63 -13.27
N ALA A 626 -2.97 21.79 -13.85
CA ALA A 626 -3.34 23.09 -13.30
C ALA A 626 -4.87 23.28 -13.24
N LEU A 627 -5.60 22.88 -14.28
CA LEU A 627 -7.06 22.93 -14.33
C LEU A 627 -7.71 21.98 -13.31
N LEU A 628 -7.19 20.75 -13.15
CA LEU A 628 -7.66 19.80 -12.14
C LEU A 628 -7.48 20.35 -10.71
N LYS A 629 -6.34 21.00 -10.41
CA LYS A 629 -6.10 21.66 -9.11
C LYS A 629 -7.04 22.84 -8.86
N LEU A 630 -7.27 23.68 -9.86
CA LEU A 630 -8.27 24.76 -9.80
C LEU A 630 -9.67 24.22 -9.52
N GLN A 631 -10.05 23.14 -10.22
CA GLN A 631 -11.36 22.50 -10.08
C GLN A 631 -11.57 21.91 -8.68
N LEU A 632 -10.55 21.25 -8.11
CA LEU A 632 -10.57 20.78 -6.71
C LEU A 632 -10.71 21.96 -5.75
N ASN A 633 -9.91 23.01 -5.91
CA ASN A 633 -9.94 24.14 -4.98
C ASN A 633 -11.30 24.86 -5.01
N ARG A 634 -11.92 25.08 -6.17
CA ARG A 634 -13.29 25.60 -6.24
C ARG A 634 -14.33 24.69 -5.58
N PHE A 635 -14.21 23.37 -5.74
CA PHE A 635 -15.08 22.43 -5.04
C PHE A 635 -15.01 22.59 -3.50
N ARG A 636 -13.80 22.76 -2.94
CA ARG A 636 -13.64 23.05 -1.50
C ARG A 636 -14.34 24.35 -1.07
N LEU A 637 -14.29 25.40 -1.91
CA LEU A 637 -15.00 26.66 -1.64
C LEU A 637 -16.53 26.47 -1.63
N GLU A 638 -17.05 25.73 -2.61
CA GLU A 638 -18.48 25.48 -2.79
C GLU A 638 -19.08 24.58 -1.69
N GLU A 639 -18.45 23.44 -1.41
CA GLU A 639 -19.06 22.36 -0.58
C GLU A 639 -18.47 22.28 0.84
N GLU A 640 -17.16 22.44 1.02
CA GLU A 640 -16.52 22.38 2.34
C GLU A 640 -16.68 23.70 3.13
N ARG A 641 -17.17 24.77 2.48
CA ARG A 641 -17.39 26.13 3.06
C ARG A 641 -16.17 26.75 3.73
N GLY A 642 -14.97 26.28 3.39
CA GLY A 642 -13.71 26.64 4.04
C GLY A 642 -12.72 27.31 3.10
N TYR A 643 -12.94 28.58 2.73
CA TYR A 643 -11.92 29.38 2.02
C TYR A 643 -10.64 29.53 2.86
N TYR A 644 -10.77 29.63 4.18
CA TYR A 644 -9.67 29.81 5.12
C TYR A 644 -10.07 29.25 6.50
N ASP A 645 -9.23 28.37 7.06
CA ASP A 645 -9.39 27.82 8.41
C ASP A 645 -8.59 28.66 9.42
N ALA A 646 -9.30 29.52 10.15
CA ALA A 646 -8.71 30.43 11.11
C ALA A 646 -8.13 29.76 12.38
N GLU A 647 -8.63 28.59 12.78
CA GLU A 647 -8.12 27.90 13.97
C GLU A 647 -6.89 27.05 13.63
N LYS A 648 -6.88 26.40 12.45
CA LYS A 648 -5.67 25.76 11.91
C LYS A 648 -4.55 26.78 11.69
N ASP A 649 -4.83 27.88 10.99
CA ASP A 649 -3.82 28.91 10.70
C ASP A 649 -3.21 29.49 11.98
N LYS A 650 -4.03 29.75 12.99
CA LYS A 650 -3.58 30.21 14.32
C LYS A 650 -2.71 29.16 15.04
N PHE A 651 -3.03 27.88 14.95
CA PHE A 651 -2.19 26.80 15.49
C PHE A 651 -0.84 26.72 14.76
N ASP A 652 -0.87 26.78 13.42
CA ASP A 652 0.32 26.76 12.58
C ASP A 652 1.23 27.97 12.84
N ILE A 653 0.69 29.19 12.98
CA ILE A 653 1.42 30.40 13.38
C ILE A 653 2.13 30.20 14.74
N VAL A 654 1.41 29.73 15.77
CA VAL A 654 1.98 29.53 17.12
C VAL A 654 3.10 28.49 17.11
N ASN A 655 2.98 27.45 16.28
CA ASN A 655 4.02 26.43 16.15
C ASN A 655 5.24 26.94 15.35
N TYR A 656 4.99 27.64 14.25
CA TYR A 656 6.01 28.15 13.34
C TYR A 656 6.95 29.17 14.02
N TYR A 657 6.38 30.14 14.75
CA TYR A 657 7.16 31.17 15.44
C TYR A 657 7.60 30.79 16.87
N ARG A 658 7.35 29.55 17.33
CA ARG A 658 7.63 29.11 18.72
C ARG A 658 9.08 29.36 19.18
N GLY A 659 10.03 29.32 18.26
CA GLY A 659 11.46 29.55 18.53
C GLY A 659 11.93 31.00 18.45
N VAL A 660 11.03 31.98 18.19
CA VAL A 660 11.38 33.38 17.96
C VAL A 660 11.02 34.24 19.18
N ASP A 661 12.03 34.87 19.78
CA ASP A 661 11.82 35.88 20.83
C ASP A 661 11.47 37.25 20.23
N LEU A 662 10.17 37.50 20.10
CA LEU A 662 9.58 38.75 19.61
C LEU A 662 9.72 39.94 20.60
N GLN A 663 10.21 39.73 21.82
CA GLN A 663 10.46 40.81 22.80
C GLN A 663 11.91 41.30 22.77
N SER A 664 12.77 40.68 21.95
CA SER A 664 14.16 41.11 21.75
C SER A 664 14.28 42.37 20.88
N GLY A 665 15.48 42.97 20.82
CA GLY A 665 15.70 44.18 20.02
C GLY A 665 15.54 43.96 18.51
N GLY A 666 15.20 45.01 17.75
CA GLY A 666 14.80 44.91 16.34
C GLY A 666 15.74 44.11 15.43
N SER A 667 17.04 44.39 15.45
CA SER A 667 18.05 43.62 14.69
C SER A 667 18.37 42.23 15.29
N GLN A 668 17.87 41.87 16.47
CA GLN A 668 17.84 40.48 16.95
C GLN A 668 16.60 39.74 16.44
N VAL A 669 15.41 40.36 16.46
CA VAL A 669 14.18 39.80 15.87
C VAL A 669 14.37 39.56 14.37
N PHE A 670 14.94 40.54 13.63
CA PHE A 670 15.28 40.39 12.22
C PHE A 670 16.12 39.13 11.95
N ARG A 671 17.19 38.91 12.73
CA ARG A 671 18.08 37.76 12.54
C ARG A 671 17.39 36.43 12.85
N GLN A 672 16.54 36.38 13.88
CA GLN A 672 15.77 35.18 14.22
C GLN A 672 14.78 34.81 13.11
N LEU A 673 13.99 35.78 12.64
CA LEU A 673 13.03 35.57 11.55
C LEU A 673 13.74 35.22 10.23
N HIS A 674 14.82 35.91 9.88
CA HIS A 674 15.62 35.58 8.70
C HIS A 674 16.14 34.14 8.72
N GLN A 675 16.62 33.65 9.87
CA GLN A 675 17.06 32.26 10.03
C GLN A 675 15.90 31.26 9.95
N LEU A 676 14.75 31.55 10.57
CA LEU A 676 13.55 30.72 10.45
C LEU A 676 13.11 30.58 8.98
N LEU A 677 13.02 31.70 8.26
CA LEU A 677 12.65 31.74 6.84
C LEU A 677 13.65 31.02 5.91
N LEU A 678 14.93 30.95 6.30
CA LEU A 678 15.94 30.14 5.60
C LEU A 678 15.77 28.65 5.87
N GLN A 679 15.47 28.27 7.12
CA GLN A 679 15.38 26.87 7.54
C GLN A 679 14.09 26.19 7.08
N THR A 680 12.98 26.92 6.99
CA THR A 680 11.68 26.31 6.67
C THR A 680 11.26 26.41 5.20
N HIS A 681 11.93 27.24 4.37
CA HIS A 681 11.69 27.24 2.91
C HIS A 681 12.28 25.95 2.29
N ASN A 682 11.56 24.85 2.44
CA ASN A 682 12.01 23.49 2.15
C ASN A 682 11.73 23.04 0.71
N ARG A 683 10.75 23.67 0.02
CA ARG A 683 10.41 23.38 -1.38
C ARG A 683 10.55 24.63 -2.24
N ILE A 684 11.57 24.65 -3.10
CA ILE A 684 11.85 25.74 -4.02
C ILE A 684 11.14 25.46 -5.35
N PHE A 685 10.16 26.29 -5.72
CA PHE A 685 9.46 26.17 -6.99
C PHE A 685 10.28 26.77 -8.16
N SER A 686 10.19 26.13 -9.33
CA SER A 686 10.54 26.78 -10.59
C SER A 686 9.48 27.84 -10.91
N TYR A 687 9.85 28.90 -11.64
CA TYR A 687 8.89 29.96 -11.99
C TYR A 687 7.62 29.47 -12.72
N PRO A 688 7.68 28.49 -13.65
CA PRO A 688 6.47 27.84 -14.18
C PRO A 688 5.61 27.19 -13.10
N ALA A 689 6.21 26.38 -12.22
CA ALA A 689 5.47 25.71 -11.15
C ALA A 689 4.85 26.70 -10.15
N SER A 690 5.52 27.83 -9.87
CA SER A 690 4.98 28.94 -9.07
C SER A 690 3.75 29.56 -9.72
N ARG A 691 3.81 29.87 -11.02
CA ARG A 691 2.65 30.38 -11.79
C ARG A 691 1.47 29.43 -11.71
N THR A 692 1.69 28.12 -11.84
CA THR A 692 0.64 27.12 -11.64
C THR A 692 -0.01 27.23 -10.24
N GLN A 693 0.78 27.38 -9.17
CA GLN A 693 0.20 27.47 -7.82
C GLN A 693 -0.64 28.74 -7.65
N LEU A 694 -0.23 29.87 -8.25
CA LEU A 694 -0.98 31.13 -8.23
C LEU A 694 -2.35 30.98 -8.90
N TYR A 695 -2.38 30.52 -10.16
CA TYR A 695 -3.64 30.41 -10.91
C TYR A 695 -4.60 29.36 -10.33
N SER A 696 -4.06 28.26 -9.78
CA SER A 696 -4.88 27.12 -9.34
C SER A 696 -5.31 27.16 -7.88
N GLY A 697 -4.74 28.02 -7.05
CA GLY A 697 -5.05 28.06 -5.62
C GLY A 697 -4.64 29.35 -4.90
N VAL A 698 -3.35 29.70 -4.94
CA VAL A 698 -2.77 30.70 -4.03
C VAL A 698 -3.41 32.08 -4.16
N ASP A 699 -3.68 32.58 -5.37
CA ASP A 699 -4.30 33.91 -5.57
C ASP A 699 -5.82 33.87 -5.75
N ILE A 700 -6.46 32.73 -5.48
CA ILE A 700 -7.91 32.61 -5.52
C ILE A 700 -8.50 33.44 -4.37
N ARG A 701 -9.50 34.26 -4.69
CA ARG A 701 -10.26 35.09 -3.74
C ARG A 701 -11.46 34.32 -3.18
N GLU A 702 -12.12 34.92 -2.18
CA GLU A 702 -13.24 34.34 -1.44
C GLU A 702 -14.43 33.92 -2.32
N ASP A 703 -14.55 34.48 -3.53
CA ASP A 703 -15.58 34.18 -4.53
C ASP A 703 -15.15 33.14 -5.59
N GLY A 704 -13.96 32.56 -5.47
CA GLY A 704 -13.41 31.57 -6.42
C GLY A 704 -12.78 32.16 -7.68
N SER A 705 -12.61 33.48 -7.76
CA SER A 705 -11.99 34.20 -8.88
C SER A 705 -10.54 34.63 -8.58
N LEU A 706 -9.81 35.06 -9.61
CA LEU A 706 -8.50 35.71 -9.46
C LEU A 706 -8.67 37.23 -9.61
N HIS A 707 -7.89 38.02 -8.88
CA HIS A 707 -7.88 39.48 -9.01
C HIS A 707 -6.46 39.96 -9.31
N SER A 708 -6.33 40.90 -10.26
CA SER A 708 -5.07 41.58 -10.51
C SER A 708 -4.63 42.40 -9.29
N LEU A 709 -3.35 42.29 -8.92
CA LEU A 709 -2.74 43.04 -7.82
C LEU A 709 -2.95 44.56 -8.00
N TYR A 710 -2.59 45.09 -9.16
CA TYR A 710 -2.57 46.54 -9.39
C TYR A 710 -3.91 47.11 -9.83
N SER A 711 -4.68 46.40 -10.66
CA SER A 711 -5.96 46.92 -11.17
C SER A 711 -7.17 46.51 -10.32
N GLY A 712 -7.02 45.53 -9.44
CA GLY A 712 -8.14 44.92 -8.72
C GLY A 712 -9.15 44.19 -9.62
N LYS A 713 -8.93 44.17 -10.94
CA LYS A 713 -9.82 43.59 -11.95
C LYS A 713 -9.91 42.09 -11.76
N GLN A 714 -11.14 41.57 -11.82
CA GLN A 714 -11.44 40.16 -11.78
C GLN A 714 -11.01 39.47 -13.10
N LEU A 715 -10.39 38.30 -12.99
CA LEU A 715 -9.80 37.51 -14.08
C LEU A 715 -10.22 36.04 -13.96
N ALA A 716 -10.46 35.40 -15.10
CA ALA A 716 -10.85 33.99 -15.15
C ALA A 716 -9.62 33.06 -15.09
N ALA A 717 -9.54 32.25 -14.04
CA ALA A 717 -8.38 31.37 -13.79
C ALA A 717 -8.10 30.39 -14.94
N GLU A 718 -9.14 29.79 -15.53
CA GLU A 718 -9.00 28.87 -16.67
C GLU A 718 -8.47 29.55 -17.94
N GLU A 719 -8.78 30.84 -18.14
CA GLU A 719 -8.28 31.60 -19.28
C GLU A 719 -6.80 31.92 -19.08
N LEU A 720 -6.41 32.36 -17.87
CA LEU A 720 -5.00 32.59 -17.53
C LEU A 720 -4.16 31.31 -17.66
N ILE A 721 -4.64 30.16 -17.15
CA ILE A 721 -3.93 28.87 -17.27
C ILE A 721 -3.71 28.48 -18.75
N ARG A 722 -4.71 28.67 -19.61
CA ARG A 722 -4.61 28.35 -21.05
C ARG A 722 -3.71 29.33 -21.81
N GLU A 723 -3.81 30.62 -21.51
CA GLU A 723 -2.98 31.66 -22.12
C GLU A 723 -1.50 31.50 -21.72
N ASP A 724 -1.25 31.18 -20.46
CA ASP A 724 0.07 30.94 -19.90
C ASP A 724 0.77 29.76 -20.59
N TYR A 725 0.08 28.61 -20.69
CA TYR A 725 0.57 27.43 -21.41
C TYR A 725 0.81 27.70 -22.91
N ARG A 726 -0.12 28.38 -23.58
CA ARG A 726 0.06 28.84 -24.98
C ARG A 726 1.29 29.76 -25.12
N THR A 727 1.53 30.61 -24.13
CA THR A 727 2.66 31.55 -24.11
C THR A 727 3.99 30.81 -23.91
N GLU A 728 4.01 29.74 -23.11
CA GLU A 728 5.17 28.83 -23.02
C GLU A 728 5.47 28.12 -24.33
N GLN A 729 4.45 27.59 -25.03
CA GLN A 729 4.60 26.98 -26.35
C GLN A 729 5.19 27.99 -27.36
N LEU A 730 4.59 29.18 -27.46
CA LEU A 730 5.09 30.24 -28.36
C LEU A 730 6.52 30.68 -28.03
N ARG A 731 6.90 30.73 -26.74
CA ARG A 731 8.28 30.99 -26.32
C ARG A 731 9.24 29.89 -26.76
N LYS A 732 8.83 28.62 -26.65
CA LYS A 732 9.63 27.46 -27.05
C LYS A 732 9.85 27.47 -28.56
N ASP A 733 8.78 27.55 -29.34
CA ASP A 733 8.82 27.61 -30.82
C ASP A 733 9.70 28.78 -31.31
N PHE A 734 9.58 29.95 -30.68
CA PHE A 734 10.38 31.13 -31.02
C PHE A 734 11.88 30.93 -30.70
N LYS A 735 12.20 30.30 -29.56
CA LYS A 735 13.59 29.95 -29.21
C LYS A 735 14.18 28.91 -30.17
N GLU A 736 13.43 27.88 -30.52
CA GLU A 736 13.86 26.85 -31.47
C GLU A 736 14.08 27.43 -32.88
N SER A 737 13.16 28.27 -33.36
CA SER A 737 13.31 28.97 -34.64
C SER A 737 14.56 29.87 -34.69
N LEU A 738 14.94 30.52 -33.59
CA LEU A 738 16.11 31.39 -33.54
C LEU A 738 17.43 30.64 -33.33
N ALA A 739 17.41 29.50 -32.63
CA ALA A 739 18.55 28.59 -32.55
C ALA A 739 18.95 28.08 -33.95
N LEU A 740 17.96 27.76 -34.80
CA LEU A 740 18.17 27.38 -36.21
C LEU A 740 18.73 28.53 -37.08
N HIS A 741 18.62 29.79 -36.64
CA HIS A 741 19.15 30.96 -37.34
C HIS A 741 20.43 31.53 -36.72
N GLY A 742 20.98 30.90 -35.68
CA GLY A 742 22.27 31.28 -35.08
C GLY A 742 22.26 32.58 -34.28
N GLN A 743 21.09 33.07 -33.85
CA GLN A 743 20.94 34.34 -33.11
C GLN A 743 20.74 34.16 -31.58
N ALA A 744 20.92 32.94 -31.06
CA ALA A 744 20.54 32.59 -29.69
C ALA A 744 21.43 33.19 -28.57
N GLU A 745 22.53 33.87 -28.91
CA GLU A 745 23.53 34.39 -27.95
C GLU A 745 23.63 35.93 -27.88
N GLU A 746 22.74 36.69 -28.55
CA GLU A 746 22.77 38.15 -28.49
C GLU A 746 22.32 38.70 -27.10
N ALA A 747 23.06 39.68 -26.58
CA ALA A 747 22.71 40.35 -25.33
C ALA A 747 21.39 41.14 -25.47
N GLY A 748 20.49 41.02 -24.48
CA GLY A 748 19.13 41.57 -24.53
C GLY A 748 18.07 40.59 -25.10
N PHE A 749 18.46 39.42 -25.61
CA PHE A 749 17.53 38.46 -26.20
C PHE A 749 16.42 37.98 -25.24
N GLN A 750 16.78 37.70 -23.98
CA GLN A 750 15.81 37.25 -22.97
C GLN A 750 14.81 38.38 -22.61
N GLU A 751 15.24 39.64 -22.62
CA GLU A 751 14.37 40.80 -22.39
C GLU A 751 13.36 40.97 -23.53
N LEU A 752 13.78 40.79 -24.79
CA LEU A 752 12.89 40.82 -25.96
C LEU A 752 11.86 39.67 -25.95
N ILE A 753 12.24 38.48 -25.47
CA ILE A 753 11.30 37.39 -25.22
C ILE A 753 10.30 37.76 -24.12
N ASP A 754 10.77 38.38 -23.04
CA ASP A 754 9.95 38.69 -21.87
C ASP A 754 9.00 39.87 -22.12
N GLU A 755 9.38 40.83 -22.95
CA GLU A 755 8.52 41.91 -23.47
C GLU A 755 7.44 41.35 -24.44
N LYS A 756 7.85 40.53 -25.41
CA LYS A 756 6.96 40.01 -26.46
C LYS A 756 5.99 38.93 -25.97
N PHE A 757 6.37 38.19 -24.93
CA PHE A 757 5.62 37.06 -24.40
C PHE A 757 5.46 37.19 -22.87
N GLY A 758 5.00 38.33 -22.35
CA GLY A 758 4.78 38.48 -20.91
C GLY A 758 3.80 37.44 -20.34
N PHE A 759 3.94 37.10 -19.06
CA PHE A 759 2.96 36.27 -18.34
C PHE A 759 2.11 37.15 -17.42
N ASN A 760 0.92 36.67 -17.05
CA ASN A 760 -0.03 37.38 -16.19
C ASN A 760 0.32 37.28 -14.68
N VAL A 761 1.61 37.38 -14.34
CA VAL A 761 2.14 37.33 -12.97
C VAL A 761 3.18 38.42 -12.75
N GLU A 762 2.93 39.24 -11.74
CA GLU A 762 3.80 40.31 -11.25
C GLU A 762 4.92 39.76 -10.35
N HIS A 763 6.12 40.29 -10.53
CA HIS A 763 7.22 40.19 -9.57
C HIS A 763 7.31 41.50 -8.77
N VAL A 764 6.64 41.56 -7.62
CA VAL A 764 6.50 42.79 -6.79
C VAL A 764 7.87 43.40 -6.44
N VAL A 765 8.87 42.55 -6.20
CA VAL A 765 10.27 42.92 -6.34
C VAL A 765 10.72 42.50 -7.74
N PRO A 766 11.02 43.44 -8.67
CA PRO A 766 11.32 43.12 -10.06
C PRO A 766 12.53 42.19 -10.21
N GLN A 767 12.44 41.24 -11.16
CA GLN A 767 13.53 40.27 -11.43
C GLN A 767 14.87 40.95 -11.75
N SER A 768 14.85 42.09 -12.45
CA SER A 768 16.04 42.89 -12.77
C SER A 768 16.73 43.51 -11.55
N TRP A 769 16.10 43.51 -10.37
CA TRP A 769 16.71 44.03 -9.14
C TRP A 769 17.58 42.99 -8.41
N PHE A 770 17.42 41.70 -8.70
CA PHE A 770 18.17 40.58 -8.08
C PHE A 770 18.74 39.57 -9.11
N GLY A 771 18.80 39.97 -10.38
CA GLY A 771 19.32 39.15 -11.48
C GLY A 771 18.46 37.93 -11.85
N GLY A 772 17.19 37.89 -11.46
CA GLY A 772 16.25 36.80 -11.81
C GLY A 772 16.66 35.41 -11.26
N THR A 773 17.47 35.37 -10.19
CA THR A 773 18.05 34.12 -9.68
C THR A 773 17.10 33.32 -8.78
N SER A 774 17.24 31.99 -8.81
CA SER A 774 16.58 31.07 -7.87
C SER A 774 17.28 31.13 -6.49
N PRO A 775 16.58 30.99 -5.33
CA PRO A 775 15.15 30.69 -5.17
C PRO A 775 14.21 31.87 -5.38
N MET A 776 14.70 33.12 -5.30
CA MET A 776 13.86 34.33 -5.32
C MET A 776 12.85 34.32 -6.48
N ARG A 777 13.29 34.04 -7.71
CA ARG A 777 12.41 34.07 -8.91
C ARG A 777 11.08 33.30 -8.76
N GLY A 778 11.06 32.23 -7.97
CA GLY A 778 9.90 31.35 -7.76
C GLY A 778 9.24 31.44 -6.38
N ASP A 779 9.66 32.34 -5.49
CA ASP A 779 9.10 32.46 -4.14
C ASP A 779 7.71 33.12 -4.16
N LEU A 780 6.66 32.33 -3.91
CA LEU A 780 5.26 32.73 -4.02
C LEU A 780 4.89 33.96 -3.17
N HIS A 781 5.62 34.24 -2.09
CA HIS A 781 5.35 35.39 -1.19
C HIS A 781 5.50 36.77 -1.86
N HIS A 782 6.14 36.87 -3.03
CA HIS A 782 6.21 38.13 -3.80
C HIS A 782 5.68 38.00 -5.25
N LEU A 783 4.96 36.92 -5.56
CA LEU A 783 4.35 36.68 -6.86
C LEU A 783 2.84 36.82 -6.75
N PHE A 784 2.25 37.59 -7.66
CA PHE A 784 0.81 37.86 -7.67
C PHE A 784 0.27 37.86 -9.10
N ILE A 785 -1.01 37.53 -9.28
CA ILE A 785 -1.69 37.72 -10.56
C ILE A 785 -1.72 39.21 -10.93
N CYS A 786 -1.38 39.53 -12.18
CA CYS A 786 -1.48 40.88 -12.74
C CYS A 786 -1.53 40.78 -14.26
N GLU A 787 -2.40 41.55 -14.92
CA GLU A 787 -2.45 41.55 -16.39
C GLU A 787 -1.11 42.01 -16.97
N GLN A 788 -0.70 41.44 -18.11
CA GLN A 788 0.51 41.84 -18.83
C GLN A 788 0.58 43.37 -19.04
N GLU A 789 -0.55 44.05 -19.27
CA GLU A 789 -0.60 45.50 -19.44
C GLU A 789 -0.18 46.30 -18.19
N CYS A 790 -0.63 45.90 -17.01
CA CYS A 790 -0.31 46.60 -15.75
C CYS A 790 1.10 46.23 -15.26
N ASN A 791 1.50 44.96 -15.38
CA ASN A 791 2.87 44.49 -15.12
C ASN A 791 3.88 45.24 -16.01
N SER A 792 3.62 45.32 -17.33
CA SER A 792 4.48 46.08 -18.26
C SER A 792 4.48 47.59 -17.99
N TYR A 793 3.35 48.15 -17.51
CA TYR A 793 3.26 49.57 -17.17
C TYR A 793 4.06 49.91 -15.91
N ARG A 794 4.04 49.03 -14.90
CA ARG A 794 4.87 49.04 -13.69
C ARG A 794 6.36 48.86 -14.03
N SER A 795 6.69 47.87 -14.86
CA SER A 795 8.07 47.53 -15.21
C SER A 795 8.94 47.39 -13.94
N SER A 796 10.16 47.91 -13.95
CA SER A 796 11.07 47.91 -12.78
C SER A 796 11.11 49.22 -11.98
N ILE A 797 10.05 50.04 -12.10
CA ILE A 797 9.95 51.39 -11.51
C ILE A 797 9.69 51.31 -9.99
N PRO A 798 10.48 51.99 -9.13
CA PRO A 798 10.27 52.03 -7.68
C PRO A 798 8.88 52.51 -7.25
N TYR A 799 8.36 51.93 -6.16
CA TYR A 799 7.10 52.37 -5.56
C TYR A 799 7.22 53.78 -4.96
N TYR A 800 6.15 54.54 -5.08
CA TYR A 800 6.01 55.93 -4.65
C TYR A 800 4.56 56.23 -4.28
N ASP A 801 4.31 57.30 -3.52
CA ASP A 801 2.97 57.78 -3.19
C ASP A 801 2.82 59.25 -3.62
N PHE A 802 1.94 59.50 -4.59
CA PHE A 802 1.68 60.80 -5.18
C PHE A 802 0.53 61.48 -4.43
N ALA A 803 0.87 62.52 -3.65
CA ALA A 803 -0.13 63.36 -2.95
C ALA A 803 -1.17 64.04 -3.87
N ASP A 804 -0.99 63.98 -5.19
CA ASP A 804 -1.90 64.45 -6.24
C ASP A 804 -2.54 63.31 -7.06
N TYR A 805 -2.48 62.04 -6.60
CA TYR A 805 -3.12 60.94 -7.32
C TYR A 805 -4.65 61.04 -7.29
N ARG A 806 -5.27 60.85 -8.45
CA ARG A 806 -6.72 60.80 -8.66
C ARG A 806 -7.00 59.74 -9.72
N PRO A 807 -7.53 58.56 -9.36
CA PRO A 807 -7.73 57.46 -10.29
C PRO A 807 -8.62 57.80 -11.49
N GLU A 808 -9.62 58.66 -11.29
CA GLU A 808 -10.59 59.09 -12.31
C GLU A 808 -10.06 60.17 -13.29
N ALA A 809 -8.77 60.52 -13.24
CA ALA A 809 -8.21 61.60 -14.05
C ALA A 809 -7.49 61.06 -15.31
N ASP A 810 -8.15 61.16 -16.46
CA ASP A 810 -7.58 60.84 -17.79
C ASP A 810 -6.36 61.73 -18.10
N GLN A 811 -5.16 61.17 -17.97
CA GLN A 811 -3.85 61.80 -18.19
C GLN A 811 -2.85 60.74 -18.68
N GLU A 812 -1.94 61.06 -19.60
CA GLU A 812 -0.92 60.09 -20.11
C GLU A 812 -0.03 59.44 -19.03
N THR A 813 0.06 60.05 -17.84
CA THR A 813 0.79 59.55 -16.66
C THR A 813 -0.01 58.63 -15.75
N ILE A 814 -1.29 58.40 -16.05
CA ILE A 814 -2.22 57.50 -15.37
C ILE A 814 -2.69 56.50 -16.44
N ARG A 815 -2.66 55.20 -16.16
CA ARG A 815 -3.27 54.21 -17.06
C ARG A 815 -4.49 53.65 -16.34
N ASP A 816 -5.67 53.87 -16.90
CA ASP A 816 -6.96 53.51 -16.28
C ASP A 816 -6.89 52.13 -15.63
N ALA A 817 -7.27 52.11 -14.35
CA ALA A 817 -7.16 51.01 -13.40
C ALA A 817 -5.75 50.54 -12.99
N CYS A 818 -4.65 50.68 -13.73
CA CYS A 818 -3.35 50.13 -13.29
C CYS A 818 -2.64 50.94 -12.18
N GLY A 819 -2.75 52.28 -12.21
CA GLY A 819 -1.99 53.17 -11.33
C GLY A 819 -1.42 54.41 -12.04
N LYS A 820 -0.63 55.20 -11.30
CA LYS A 820 0.09 56.40 -11.80
C LYS A 820 1.59 56.15 -11.85
N ARG A 821 2.25 56.63 -12.92
CA ARG A 821 3.71 56.67 -13.00
C ARG A 821 4.26 58.04 -13.38
N SER A 822 5.46 58.34 -12.93
CA SER A 822 6.20 59.55 -13.31
C SER A 822 7.63 59.20 -13.68
N GLY A 823 7.96 59.35 -14.97
CA GLY A 823 9.25 58.94 -15.52
C GLY A 823 9.49 57.43 -15.38
N MET A 824 10.74 57.07 -15.07
CA MET A 824 11.16 55.68 -14.80
C MET A 824 11.47 55.44 -13.30
N ASP A 825 11.17 56.42 -12.43
CA ASP A 825 11.65 56.46 -11.04
C ASP A 825 10.53 56.37 -9.99
N ARG A 826 9.25 56.52 -10.37
CA ARG A 826 8.11 56.56 -9.43
C ARG A 826 6.86 55.92 -10.00
N PHE A 827 6.28 54.97 -9.27
CA PHE A 827 5.01 54.33 -9.57
C PHE A 827 4.16 54.14 -8.31
N GLU A 828 2.87 54.46 -8.40
CA GLU A 828 1.87 54.18 -7.38
C GLU A 828 0.78 53.29 -8.01
N PRO A 829 0.49 52.11 -7.44
CA PRO A 829 -0.58 51.26 -7.94
C PRO A 829 -1.95 51.76 -7.47
N GLU A 830 -2.98 51.46 -8.27
CA GLU A 830 -4.37 51.73 -7.90
C GLU A 830 -4.85 50.84 -6.74
N SER A 831 -4.55 49.54 -6.85
CA SER A 831 -4.89 48.50 -5.86
C SER A 831 -3.63 47.81 -5.32
N GLY A 832 -3.78 46.98 -4.30
CA GLY A 832 -2.71 46.09 -3.84
C GLY A 832 -1.55 46.75 -3.08
N LYS A 833 -1.68 48.01 -2.65
CA LYS A 833 -0.64 48.72 -1.87
C LYS A 833 -0.19 47.95 -0.61
N GLY A 834 -1.13 47.37 0.13
CA GLY A 834 -0.86 46.58 1.35
C GLY A 834 -0.15 45.26 1.05
N GLU A 835 -0.68 44.49 0.10
CA GLU A 835 -0.08 43.25 -0.41
C GLU A 835 1.35 43.48 -0.92
N ALA A 836 1.55 44.51 -1.75
CA ALA A 836 2.86 44.88 -2.28
C ALA A 836 3.83 45.29 -1.17
N ALA A 837 3.38 46.09 -0.20
CA ALA A 837 4.20 46.48 0.95
C ALA A 837 4.69 45.26 1.74
N ARG A 838 3.80 44.35 2.13
CA ARG A 838 4.16 43.15 2.90
C ARG A 838 5.01 42.16 2.11
N ALA A 839 4.85 42.07 0.80
CA ALA A 839 5.70 41.26 -0.07
C ALA A 839 7.12 41.83 -0.20
N VAL A 840 7.31 43.15 -0.33
CA VAL A 840 8.65 43.77 -0.34
C VAL A 840 9.32 43.67 1.03
N LEU A 841 8.60 43.96 2.13
CA LEU A 841 9.14 43.82 3.50
C LEU A 841 9.58 42.36 3.77
N TYR A 842 8.77 41.38 3.35
CA TYR A 842 9.16 39.96 3.37
C TYR A 842 10.43 39.71 2.56
N PHE A 843 10.55 40.25 1.34
CA PHE A 843 11.73 40.06 0.50
C PHE A 843 13.00 40.57 1.17
N LEU A 844 12.96 41.76 1.79
CA LEU A 844 14.10 42.32 2.53
C LEU A 844 14.54 41.42 3.69
N MET A 845 13.58 40.84 4.42
CA MET A 845 13.84 39.94 5.53
C MET A 845 14.33 38.55 5.07
N ARG A 846 13.78 38.01 3.98
CA ARG A 846 14.15 36.69 3.44
C ARG A 846 15.47 36.72 2.66
N TYR A 847 15.74 37.81 1.96
CA TYR A 847 16.84 37.96 1.00
C TYR A 847 17.66 39.26 1.23
N PRO A 848 18.21 39.47 2.44
CA PRO A 848 18.94 40.69 2.79
C PRO A 848 20.11 40.94 1.82
N GLY A 849 20.20 42.17 1.32
CA GLY A 849 21.26 42.61 0.41
C GLY A 849 21.22 41.99 -1.00
N LYS A 850 20.13 41.32 -1.40
CA LYS A 850 19.98 40.78 -2.77
C LYS A 850 19.43 41.78 -3.78
N ILE A 851 18.81 42.87 -3.32
CA ILE A 851 18.36 43.97 -4.17
C ILE A 851 19.57 44.88 -4.48
N GLU A 852 20.03 44.86 -5.73
CA GLU A 852 21.06 45.80 -6.19
C GLU A 852 20.58 47.24 -6.00
N HIS A 853 21.43 48.12 -5.47
CA HIS A 853 21.11 49.52 -5.19
C HIS A 853 19.83 49.72 -4.32
N GLN A 854 19.53 48.79 -3.40
CA GLN A 854 18.34 48.80 -2.51
C GLN A 854 17.90 50.19 -2.03
N ASN A 855 18.82 50.99 -1.46
CA ASN A 855 18.56 52.33 -0.92
C ASN A 855 18.04 53.37 -1.94
N LYS A 856 18.08 53.07 -3.25
CA LYS A 856 17.48 53.89 -4.32
C LYS A 856 16.19 53.31 -4.88
N ARG A 857 15.94 52.01 -4.67
CA ARG A 857 14.83 51.25 -5.27
C ARG A 857 13.71 50.93 -4.28
N VAL A 858 14.00 50.98 -2.98
CA VAL A 858 13.08 50.60 -1.91
C VAL A 858 13.03 51.70 -0.84
N ASP A 859 11.86 52.32 -0.66
CA ASP A 859 11.58 53.21 0.47
C ASP A 859 10.86 52.40 1.56
N VAL A 860 11.62 51.93 2.56
CA VAL A 860 11.07 51.15 3.69
C VAL A 860 10.05 51.96 4.49
N LYS A 861 10.20 53.29 4.58
CA LYS A 861 9.27 54.14 5.33
C LYS A 861 7.91 54.23 4.62
N LEU A 862 7.92 54.32 3.29
CA LEU A 862 6.70 54.24 2.48
C LEU A 862 5.98 52.90 2.69
N LEU A 863 6.72 51.79 2.60
CA LEU A 863 6.13 50.44 2.73
C LEU A 863 5.56 50.19 4.13
N LEU A 864 6.21 50.68 5.20
CA LEU A 864 5.65 50.64 6.55
C LEU A 864 4.40 51.52 6.69
N GLY A 865 4.33 52.63 5.97
CA GLY A 865 3.11 53.46 5.85
C GLY A 865 1.96 52.68 5.23
N TRP A 866 2.14 52.14 4.02
CA TRP A 866 1.12 51.33 3.34
C TRP A 866 0.71 50.08 4.12
N HIS A 867 1.65 49.39 4.78
CA HIS A 867 1.35 48.25 5.65
C HIS A 867 0.40 48.63 6.81
N LYS A 868 0.56 49.83 7.36
CA LYS A 868 -0.26 50.37 8.45
C LYS A 868 -1.62 50.88 7.97
N GLU A 869 -1.67 51.50 6.80
CA GLU A 869 -2.87 52.07 6.20
C GLU A 869 -3.79 51.01 5.57
N HIS A 870 -3.23 49.89 5.12
CA HIS A 870 -3.94 48.77 4.51
C HIS A 870 -3.79 47.49 5.37
N PRO A 871 -4.72 47.24 6.32
CA PRO A 871 -4.70 46.05 7.16
C PRO A 871 -4.66 44.73 6.37
N VAL A 872 -4.14 43.68 7.00
CA VAL A 872 -4.07 42.33 6.43
C VAL A 872 -5.46 41.79 6.10
N SER A 873 -5.70 41.50 4.82
CA SER A 873 -6.95 40.96 4.29
C SER A 873 -7.09 39.44 4.54
N LEU A 874 -8.31 38.92 4.40
CA LEU A 874 -8.58 37.48 4.49
C LEU A 874 -7.88 36.70 3.35
N HIS A 875 -7.84 37.27 2.15
CA HIS A 875 -7.03 36.80 1.03
C HIS A 875 -5.54 36.65 1.36
N GLU A 876 -4.93 37.61 2.05
CA GLU A 876 -3.52 37.51 2.42
C GLU A 876 -3.26 36.39 3.42
N LYS A 877 -4.20 36.14 4.34
CA LYS A 877 -4.10 35.01 5.28
C LYS A 877 -4.27 33.66 4.57
N HIS A 878 -5.23 33.56 3.64
CA HIS A 878 -5.37 32.39 2.76
C HIS A 878 -4.06 32.12 1.99
N ARG A 879 -3.52 33.15 1.31
CA ARG A 879 -2.22 33.09 0.61
C ARG A 879 -1.11 32.59 1.53
N ASN A 880 -0.97 33.19 2.71
CA ASN A 880 0.13 32.86 3.61
C ASN A 880 0.06 31.42 4.12
N GLN A 881 -1.14 30.94 4.48
CA GLN A 881 -1.36 29.54 4.88
C GLN A 881 -1.13 28.56 3.72
N LEU A 882 -1.63 28.85 2.52
CA LEU A 882 -1.44 27.95 1.38
C LEU A 882 0.01 27.94 0.88
N ILE A 883 0.71 29.08 0.91
CA ILE A 883 2.16 29.13 0.62
C ILE A 883 2.95 28.39 1.71
N TYR A 884 2.57 28.48 2.98
CA TYR A 884 3.16 27.68 4.06
C TYR A 884 3.05 26.18 3.79
N GLU A 885 1.87 25.70 3.40
CA GLU A 885 1.65 24.29 3.02
C GLU A 885 2.40 23.85 1.75
N LEU A 886 2.77 24.79 0.87
CA LEU A 886 3.43 24.50 -0.40
C LEU A 886 4.96 24.63 -0.35
N GLN A 887 5.49 25.65 0.33
CA GLN A 887 6.93 26.00 0.40
C GLN A 887 7.57 25.81 1.78
N GLY A 888 6.75 25.68 2.84
CA GLY A 888 7.18 25.58 4.23
C GLY A 888 7.52 26.91 4.94
N ASN A 889 7.53 28.05 4.24
CA ASN A 889 7.81 29.37 4.81
C ASN A 889 6.56 30.28 4.86
N ARG A 890 6.51 31.16 5.86
CA ARG A 890 5.44 32.14 6.08
C ARG A 890 5.93 33.58 5.87
N ASN A 891 5.03 34.53 5.67
CA ASN A 891 5.30 35.96 5.69
C ASN A 891 4.99 36.53 7.10
N PRO A 892 6.00 36.93 7.89
CA PRO A 892 5.78 37.44 9.25
C PRO A 892 4.93 38.71 9.31
N PHE A 893 4.88 39.50 8.24
CA PHE A 893 4.11 40.75 8.19
C PHE A 893 2.61 40.51 7.91
N ILE A 894 2.22 39.30 7.53
CA ILE A 894 0.83 38.86 7.44
C ILE A 894 0.37 38.24 8.78
N ASP A 895 1.20 37.40 9.39
CA ASP A 895 0.87 36.69 10.63
C ASP A 895 0.92 37.59 11.88
N LEU A 896 1.92 38.48 11.93
CA LEU A 896 2.29 39.29 13.09
C LEU A 896 2.49 40.77 12.66
N PRO A 897 1.46 41.42 12.10
CA PRO A 897 1.59 42.74 11.47
C PRO A 897 2.15 43.83 12.39
N GLU A 898 1.99 43.69 13.72
CA GLU A 898 2.50 44.60 14.74
C GLU A 898 4.03 44.61 14.90
N ILE A 899 4.75 43.61 14.37
CA ILE A 899 6.22 43.57 14.47
C ILE A 899 6.89 44.48 13.44
N ALA A 900 6.20 44.87 12.36
CA ALA A 900 6.79 45.57 11.21
C ALA A 900 7.54 46.85 11.60
N GLU A 901 6.97 47.66 12.51
CA GLU A 901 7.58 48.92 12.99
C GLU A 901 8.77 48.70 13.95
N GLN A 902 8.99 47.46 14.41
CA GLN A 902 10.03 47.08 15.37
C GLN A 902 11.28 46.49 14.68
N ILE A 903 11.19 46.17 13.39
CA ILE A 903 12.27 45.55 12.61
C ILE A 903 13.22 46.62 12.04
N GLU A 904 14.52 46.37 12.17
CA GLU A 904 15.58 47.12 11.49
C GLU A 904 15.95 46.37 10.19
N PHE A 905 15.60 46.95 9.03
CA PHE A 905 15.77 46.37 7.67
C PHE A 905 17.06 46.81 6.97
#